data_AF-A0A3C1X9H2-F1
#
_entry.id   AF-A0A3C1X9H2-F1
#
_cell.length_a   1.000
_cell.length_b   1.000
_cell.length_c   1.000
_cell.angle_alpha   90.00
_cell.angle_beta   90.00
_cell.angle_gamma   90.00
#
_symmetry.space_group_name_H-M   'P 1'
#
loop_
_entity.id
_entity.type
_entity.pdbx_description
1 polymer ?
#
loop_
_entity_poly.entity_id
_entity_poly.type
_entity_poly.pdbx_seq_one_letter_code
_entity_poly.pdbx_strand_id
1 'polypeptide(L)'
;MNVDRFFCIGYEEIMFQDANQYPMPPDGVGTLHGGSGSAQAAAGCLAGLQRRWCLWLCRLSVRTAMAAMLFVGVPLATAQDAALTNPEAVPLVNNAVPEIVPAIADGQPVLDPVVPDVGVDAKAARLGLPRIAPPVPGAFVDVEPPPVWLRNVLVDGFFEESGLSARVNIVTAPATLGRWTVDLGNVALHVNDIKVPDDHGNAVDLNGTRSGSLYQAVATTPGFRYHVRFLMSGNWTTFPAKARSLAVYFGGEKRVFTMKRPSGWSKTSMNWEQYDLVFTAVQPVTGLRFASETPNMPDGPVVADIRLLKEALAPGPLESIQVPMPENLAEFILDRDKAIALGKALYWDMQAGSDGRTACATCHWNAGADIRTKNQLHPGAPGSTFGHQSVTSLQQGSDAVKAFRGANQELKPGDFPFHRFRDLTRPGSDNTDTTATNPLISDSMQVFGSQGVVSEGFISIVLGNPVEKCKKLADLVFSVSTANTRQTTGRNAPSSINAVFHDRLFWDGRANRYFNGVNPFGDLDKDARVYVVSEHGELQQVQIRLDNAALASQAVGPALSSVEMSADGRNFPELGRKLFSLQPLALQKVHQNDSVLGIYRSSSGRGLNRDTAGYAQLIREAFRPEWWSGKQITESGYTHMEANFSLYWGLAIMLYESTLVSDQTPFDAFAKGDRSALSVNAMKGFRIFLNEGKCINCHHGPEFAGATVSMIRGQLSEDGGIHFMPMARGLAYYDEGFYNIGVRPTTEDIGIGAAHPLFGPLSYSRREQSGQDPDAKHFLTAGDRVAVDGAFKAPTLRNVELTGPYMHNGSMKNLTEVVQFYTRGSDFEHANLQDLDTDVSGIPLLQGHHLGIASVVEFLEHLTDPRVKYQKAPFDHPELILVNGHESVEWNSALDVLVVLPETGRDGGAPLQTFEDALTNGLNLVKLPTPEKPVSPAAAAGPAYKGPASVSAADANGKAVVRSAKVQISRGPKSFEANGPKVAAPAGTGVVGGTD
;
A
#
# COMPACT_ATOMS: atom_id res chain seq x y z
N MET A 1 -41.91 33.51 21.92
CA MET A 1 -40.85 34.44 21.47
C MET A 1 -39.54 34.03 22.13
N ASN A 2 -38.56 33.69 21.29
CA ASN A 2 -37.09 33.58 21.43
C ASN A 2 -36.54 32.90 22.70
N VAL A 3 -36.02 31.66 22.67
CA VAL A 3 -34.92 31.04 21.89
C VAL A 3 -33.56 31.66 22.21
N ASP A 4 -32.80 30.95 23.07
CA ASP A 4 -31.35 30.76 22.97
C ASP A 4 -30.96 29.55 23.83
N ARG A 5 -30.58 28.44 23.17
CA ARG A 5 -29.85 27.33 23.79
C ARG A 5 -28.86 26.76 22.76
N PHE A 6 -27.58 27.03 23.01
CA PHE A 6 -26.45 26.32 22.45
C PHE A 6 -26.46 24.87 22.98
N PHE A 7 -26.44 23.89 22.08
CA PHE A 7 -26.16 22.49 22.42
C PHE A 7 -24.86 22.05 21.73
N CYS A 8 -24.03 21.37 22.51
CA CYS A 8 -22.72 20.86 22.14
C CYS A 8 -22.81 19.76 21.08
N ILE A 9 -21.79 19.73 20.23
CA ILE A 9 -21.49 18.69 19.24
C ILE A 9 -20.82 17.51 19.96
N GLY A 10 -21.25 16.29 19.65
CA GLY A 10 -20.69 15.01 20.11
C GLY A 10 -21.66 13.89 19.69
N TYR A 11 -21.29 12.62 19.47
CA TYR A 11 -20.09 11.80 19.68
C TYR A 11 -20.32 10.50 18.87
N GLU A 12 -19.26 9.79 18.47
CA GLU A 12 -19.29 8.31 18.32
C GLU A 12 -18.01 7.73 18.94
N GLU A 13 -18.11 7.18 20.15
CA GLU A 13 -17.28 6.06 20.67
C GLU A 13 -17.87 5.50 22.00
N ILE A 14 -17.82 4.16 22.14
CA ILE A 14 -17.77 3.31 23.37
C ILE A 14 -19.07 2.65 23.93
N MET A 15 -18.96 1.33 24.18
CA MET A 15 -19.87 0.46 24.95
C MET A 15 -19.42 0.26 26.43
N PHE A 16 -20.36 0.52 27.35
CA PHE A 16 -20.75 -0.04 28.69
C PHE A 16 -19.82 -0.26 29.93
N GLN A 17 -20.15 0.52 31.00
CA GLN A 17 -20.52 0.26 32.43
C GLN A 17 -19.93 -0.96 33.20
N ASP A 18 -19.52 -0.92 34.49
CA ASP A 18 -19.91 -0.12 35.67
C ASP A 18 -18.89 -0.34 36.83
N ALA A 19 -18.50 0.69 37.61
CA ALA A 19 -18.05 0.57 39.02
C ALA A 19 -17.76 1.95 39.67
N ASN A 20 -18.65 2.39 40.57
CA ASN A 20 -18.42 3.49 41.52
C ASN A 20 -17.42 3.10 42.62
N GLN A 21 -16.46 3.98 42.97
CA GLN A 21 -16.35 4.65 44.29
C GLN A 21 -14.95 5.28 44.56
N TYR A 22 -15.00 6.55 44.99
CA TYR A 22 -14.03 7.39 45.73
C TYR A 22 -13.28 8.54 44.98
N PRO A 23 -13.40 9.81 45.46
CA PRO A 23 -12.91 11.01 44.77
C PRO A 23 -11.64 11.61 45.40
N MET A 24 -10.82 12.31 44.61
CA MET A 24 -9.82 13.30 45.06
C MET A 24 -9.60 14.37 43.96
N PRO A 25 -9.13 15.60 44.29
CA PRO A 25 -9.81 16.86 43.94
C PRO A 25 -9.10 17.74 42.87
N PRO A 26 -9.75 18.81 42.37
CA PRO A 26 -9.16 19.84 41.52
C PRO A 26 -8.38 20.86 42.39
N ASP A 27 -7.33 21.52 41.89
CA ASP A 27 -7.37 22.93 41.43
C ASP A 27 -5.94 23.36 41.09
N GLY A 28 -5.74 24.29 40.14
CA GLY A 28 -4.42 24.91 39.93
C GLY A 28 -4.29 25.85 38.74
N VAL A 29 -5.14 26.87 38.66
CA VAL A 29 -5.14 27.96 37.66
C VAL A 29 -3.88 28.81 37.73
N GLY A 30 -3.39 29.28 36.57
CA GLY A 30 -2.35 30.31 36.46
C GLY A 30 -2.34 30.99 35.09
N THR A 31 -3.33 31.83 34.83
CA THR A 31 -3.43 32.80 33.72
C THR A 31 -2.32 33.87 33.74
N LEU A 32 -1.90 34.40 32.58
CA LEU A 32 -1.90 35.86 32.29
C LEU A 32 -1.57 36.20 30.82
N HIS A 33 -2.17 37.31 30.39
CA HIS A 33 -2.33 37.88 29.04
C HIS A 33 -1.09 38.56 28.40
N GLY A 34 -1.03 38.50 27.06
CA GLY A 34 -1.11 39.69 26.18
C GLY A 34 0.15 40.47 25.79
N GLY A 35 0.29 40.77 24.50
CA GLY A 35 0.81 42.07 24.03
C GLY A 35 2.02 42.06 23.08
N SER A 36 1.76 42.46 21.84
CA SER A 36 2.67 42.86 20.76
C SER A 36 3.68 43.96 21.11
N GLY A 37 4.86 43.97 20.46
CA GLY A 37 5.71 45.17 20.41
C GLY A 37 7.14 44.96 19.91
N SER A 38 7.44 45.59 18.77
CA SER A 38 8.73 45.67 18.08
C SER A 38 9.80 46.55 18.75
N ALA A 39 11.06 46.31 18.36
CA ALA A 39 12.16 47.27 18.14
C ALA A 39 13.37 47.30 19.12
N GLN A 40 14.54 47.02 18.50
CA GLN A 40 15.82 47.75 18.54
C GLN A 40 16.69 47.82 19.81
N ALA A 41 17.88 47.21 19.65
CA ALA A 41 19.23 47.77 19.86
C ALA A 41 19.64 48.35 21.23
N ALA A 42 20.67 47.76 21.84
CA ALA A 42 21.97 48.41 22.05
C ALA A 42 23.00 47.46 22.70
N ALA A 43 24.26 47.71 22.37
CA ALA A 43 25.47 46.96 22.66
C ALA A 43 26.13 47.30 24.02
N GLY A 44 27.12 46.49 24.42
CA GLY A 44 28.10 46.81 25.47
C GLY A 44 28.70 45.56 26.13
N CYS A 45 29.66 44.86 25.52
CA CYS A 45 31.12 44.98 25.70
C CYS A 45 31.72 44.55 27.05
N LEU A 46 32.59 43.53 26.93
CA LEU A 46 33.84 43.25 27.67
C LEU A 46 33.83 42.70 29.11
N ALA A 47 34.28 41.43 29.18
CA ALA A 47 35.37 40.89 30.02
C ALA A 47 34.94 39.78 30.99
N GLY A 48 35.40 38.55 30.70
CA GLY A 48 35.40 37.46 31.68
C GLY A 48 35.62 36.06 31.08
N LEU A 49 36.84 35.54 31.26
CA LEU A 49 37.18 34.10 31.34
C LEU A 49 37.53 33.33 30.05
N GLN A 50 38.75 33.60 29.56
CA GLN A 50 39.67 32.51 29.20
C GLN A 50 40.12 31.78 30.47
N ARG A 51 39.88 30.46 30.54
CA ARG A 51 40.76 29.40 31.10
C ARG A 51 39.93 28.15 31.38
N ARG A 52 39.98 27.18 30.45
CA ARG A 52 40.06 25.73 30.70
C ARG A 52 40.06 24.99 29.36
N TRP A 53 41.25 24.96 28.77
CA TRP A 53 41.72 23.93 27.84
C TRP A 53 43.06 23.43 28.38
N CYS A 54 43.42 22.20 28.03
CA CYS A 54 44.67 21.49 28.35
C CYS A 54 44.69 20.71 29.68
N LEU A 55 44.17 19.47 29.65
CA LEU A 55 44.70 18.32 30.39
C LEU A 55 43.96 17.02 29.98
N TRP A 56 44.06 16.59 28.71
CA TRP A 56 43.86 15.16 28.39
C TRP A 56 44.47 14.71 27.06
N LEU A 57 45.63 15.26 26.67
CA LEU A 57 46.49 14.68 25.64
C LEU A 57 47.96 14.86 26.05
N CYS A 58 48.73 13.78 25.93
CA CYS A 58 50.16 13.63 26.22
C CYS A 58 50.60 13.44 27.69
N ARG A 59 50.56 12.18 28.15
CA ARG A 59 51.71 11.51 28.82
C ARG A 59 51.50 9.99 28.83
N LEU A 60 52.00 9.33 27.79
CA LEU A 60 52.75 8.08 27.88
C LEU A 60 53.42 7.81 26.53
N SER A 61 54.70 8.14 26.49
CA SER A 61 55.61 7.80 25.41
C SER A 61 56.85 7.14 26.01
N VAL A 62 57.36 6.15 25.27
CA VAL A 62 58.75 5.65 25.21
C VAL A 62 59.09 4.39 26.04
N ARG A 63 59.34 3.27 25.32
CA ARG A 63 60.61 2.53 25.35
C ARG A 63 60.99 1.97 23.95
N THR A 64 62.10 2.51 23.44
CA THR A 64 63.20 2.00 22.56
C THR A 64 63.36 0.46 22.41
N ALA A 65 63.98 -0.16 21.39
CA ALA A 65 64.88 0.26 20.28
C ALA A 65 65.21 -0.92 19.30
N MET A 66 65.78 -0.53 18.13
CA MET A 66 66.85 -1.18 17.32
C MET A 66 66.62 -2.52 16.57
N ALA A 67 66.68 -2.44 15.22
CA ALA A 67 67.76 -3.03 14.42
C ALA A 67 67.81 -2.40 13.01
N ALA A 68 69.02 -2.06 12.54
CA ALA A 68 69.32 -1.52 11.21
C ALA A 68 70.57 -2.22 10.63
N MET A 69 70.74 -2.09 9.31
CA MET A 69 71.91 -2.33 8.42
C MET A 69 71.66 -3.42 7.35
N LEU A 70 71.44 -3.07 6.07
CA LEU A 70 72.36 -2.60 4.99
C LEU A 70 72.95 -3.78 4.17
N PHE A 71 72.71 -3.82 2.85
CA PHE A 71 73.74 -3.93 1.77
C PHE A 71 73.12 -3.90 0.35
N VAL A 72 73.36 -2.79 -0.37
CA VAL A 72 73.83 -2.59 -1.77
C VAL A 72 73.43 -3.53 -2.92
N GLY A 73 72.99 -2.96 -4.06
CA GLY A 73 73.36 -3.43 -5.42
C GLY A 73 72.33 -3.23 -6.56
N VAL A 74 72.61 -2.30 -7.48
CA VAL A 74 72.09 -2.18 -8.88
C VAL A 74 73.35 -2.39 -9.78
N PRO A 75 73.37 -2.80 -11.09
CA PRO A 75 72.35 -2.55 -12.14
C PRO A 75 72.22 -3.52 -13.37
N LEU A 76 71.25 -3.20 -14.25
CA LEU A 76 71.18 -3.27 -15.74
C LEU A 76 71.19 -4.59 -16.57
N ALA A 77 70.27 -4.67 -17.56
CA ALA A 77 70.37 -5.16 -18.98
C ALA A 77 69.04 -5.82 -19.44
N THR A 78 68.21 -5.24 -20.33
CA THR A 78 68.16 -5.30 -21.82
C THR A 78 68.11 -6.69 -22.49
N ALA A 79 67.00 -6.98 -23.19
CA ALA A 79 66.90 -7.68 -24.49
C ALA A 79 65.41 -7.67 -24.93
N GLN A 80 64.98 -6.98 -26.01
CA GLN A 80 65.11 -7.23 -27.47
C GLN A 80 64.27 -8.38 -28.05
N ASP A 81 63.26 -7.95 -28.84
CA ASP A 81 62.69 -8.44 -30.11
C ASP A 81 62.92 -9.88 -30.60
N ALA A 82 61.82 -10.48 -31.10
CA ALA A 82 61.66 -11.07 -32.45
C ALA A 82 60.59 -12.20 -32.43
N ALA A 83 59.70 -12.42 -33.39
CA ALA A 83 59.29 -11.75 -34.62
C ALA A 83 58.15 -12.59 -35.27
N LEU A 84 57.39 -11.97 -36.19
CA LEU A 84 56.67 -12.58 -37.35
C LEU A 84 55.39 -13.41 -37.01
N THR A 85 54.23 -13.31 -37.68
CA THR A 85 53.83 -12.74 -38.98
C THR A 85 52.29 -12.65 -39.04
N ASN A 86 51.78 -11.55 -39.62
CA ASN A 86 50.43 -11.36 -40.21
C ASN A 86 50.46 -11.94 -41.67
N PRO A 87 49.41 -11.94 -42.54
CA PRO A 87 48.07 -11.33 -42.41
C PRO A 87 46.89 -12.03 -43.17
N GLU A 88 45.74 -11.31 -43.21
CA GLU A 88 44.64 -11.33 -44.22
C GLU A 88 43.64 -12.51 -44.19
N ALA A 89 42.34 -12.40 -44.52
CA ALA A 89 41.31 -11.37 -44.67
C ALA A 89 39.98 -12.12 -45.02
N VAL A 90 38.84 -11.74 -44.40
CA VAL A 90 37.44 -11.53 -44.94
C VAL A 90 36.96 -12.36 -46.17
N PRO A 91 35.66 -12.79 -46.38
CA PRO A 91 34.36 -12.32 -45.82
C PRO A 91 33.25 -13.38 -45.49
N LEU A 92 32.20 -12.86 -44.84
CA LEU A 92 30.74 -13.09 -44.96
C LEU A 92 30.20 -14.14 -45.96
N VAL A 93 29.14 -14.90 -45.57
CA VAL A 93 27.78 -14.94 -46.20
C VAL A 93 26.83 -15.91 -45.45
N ASN A 94 25.57 -15.48 -45.37
CA ASN A 94 24.33 -16.12 -44.93
C ASN A 94 24.07 -17.58 -45.36
N ASN A 95 23.31 -18.34 -44.55
CA ASN A 95 21.91 -18.77 -44.83
C ASN A 95 21.46 -20.00 -43.99
N ALA A 96 20.24 -19.89 -43.46
CA ALA A 96 19.15 -20.88 -43.37
C ALA A 96 19.41 -22.38 -43.01
N VAL A 97 18.86 -22.82 -41.85
CA VAL A 97 17.80 -23.86 -41.60
C VAL A 97 17.74 -25.09 -42.55
N PRO A 98 17.44 -26.38 -42.16
CA PRO A 98 16.71 -26.92 -40.98
C PRO A 98 17.25 -28.22 -40.30
N GLU A 99 16.56 -28.58 -39.20
CA GLU A 99 16.33 -29.90 -38.56
C GLU A 99 16.94 -31.18 -39.13
N ILE A 100 17.57 -31.99 -38.26
CA ILE A 100 17.49 -33.47 -38.26
C ILE A 100 17.62 -34.00 -36.81
N VAL A 101 16.61 -34.76 -36.36
CA VAL A 101 16.66 -35.68 -35.21
C VAL A 101 17.21 -37.04 -35.69
N PRO A 102 18.02 -37.76 -34.89
CA PRO A 102 17.58 -39.11 -34.53
C PRO A 102 17.89 -39.51 -33.07
N ALA A 103 16.98 -40.32 -32.53
CA ALA A 103 17.15 -41.12 -31.32
C ALA A 103 18.19 -42.25 -31.52
N ILE A 104 18.71 -42.82 -30.41
CA ILE A 104 18.71 -44.28 -30.09
C ILE A 104 19.67 -44.62 -28.92
N ALA A 105 19.10 -45.35 -27.95
CA ALA A 105 19.58 -46.45 -27.08
C ALA A 105 20.71 -46.34 -26.02
N ASP A 106 20.26 -46.64 -24.79
CA ASP A 106 20.79 -47.44 -23.68
C ASP A 106 22.09 -48.27 -23.82
N GLY A 107 22.90 -48.27 -22.74
CA GLY A 107 23.90 -49.30 -22.43
C GLY A 107 24.89 -48.92 -21.30
N GLN A 108 24.65 -49.41 -20.09
CA GLN A 108 25.42 -49.38 -18.80
C GLN A 108 26.94 -49.72 -18.90
N PRO A 109 27.81 -49.59 -17.84
CA PRO A 109 27.57 -49.28 -16.42
C PRO A 109 28.51 -48.22 -15.76
N VAL A 110 28.10 -47.82 -14.55
CA VAL A 110 28.74 -46.83 -13.65
C VAL A 110 29.86 -47.47 -12.80
N LEU A 111 30.97 -46.73 -12.63
CA LEU A 111 31.97 -46.95 -11.58
C LEU A 111 32.00 -45.71 -10.67
N ASP A 112 31.68 -45.89 -9.38
CA ASP A 112 31.81 -44.85 -8.35
C ASP A 112 33.28 -44.56 -8.00
N PRO A 113 33.59 -43.30 -7.64
CA PRO A 113 34.66 -43.03 -6.68
C PRO A 113 34.13 -42.31 -5.43
N VAL A 114 34.19 -43.04 -4.32
CA VAL A 114 34.60 -42.64 -2.96
C VAL A 114 34.60 -41.14 -2.64
N VAL A 115 33.68 -40.72 -1.76
CA VAL A 115 33.70 -39.44 -1.04
C VAL A 115 34.18 -39.70 0.40
N PRO A 116 35.14 -38.93 0.95
CA PRO A 116 35.51 -39.03 2.36
C PRO A 116 34.52 -38.29 3.28
N ASP A 117 34.28 -38.95 4.40
CA ASP A 117 33.44 -38.63 5.55
C ASP A 117 33.68 -37.22 6.13
N VAL A 118 32.63 -36.41 6.22
CA VAL A 118 32.59 -35.16 6.99
C VAL A 118 31.57 -35.28 8.12
N GLY A 119 32.14 -35.56 9.30
CA GLY A 119 31.65 -35.35 10.67
C GLY A 119 30.25 -34.80 10.88
N VAL A 120 29.40 -35.65 11.47
CA VAL A 120 28.04 -35.37 11.95
C VAL A 120 28.07 -34.53 13.23
N ASP A 121 27.32 -33.42 13.27
CA ASP A 121 26.94 -32.73 14.51
C ASP A 121 25.83 -33.54 15.21
N ALA A 122 26.17 -34.12 16.36
CA ALA A 122 25.32 -35.00 17.16
C ALA A 122 24.11 -34.31 17.81
N LYS A 123 23.86 -33.02 17.56
CA LYS A 123 22.75 -32.26 18.16
C LYS A 123 21.41 -32.38 17.40
N ALA A 124 21.43 -32.67 16.09
CA ALA A 124 20.21 -32.76 15.27
C ALA A 124 19.42 -34.08 15.43
N ALA A 125 20.08 -35.16 15.87
CA ALA A 125 19.45 -36.49 15.96
C ALA A 125 18.50 -36.67 17.17
N ARG A 126 18.48 -35.73 18.14
CA ARG A 126 17.64 -35.83 19.35
C ARG A 126 16.26 -35.19 19.24
N LEU A 127 15.94 -34.46 18.15
CA LEU A 127 14.72 -33.64 18.05
C LEU A 127 13.65 -34.16 17.08
N GLY A 128 13.82 -35.32 16.46
CA GLY A 128 12.73 -36.00 15.73
C GLY A 128 12.08 -35.22 14.57
N LEU A 129 12.75 -34.20 14.01
CA LEU A 129 12.24 -33.45 12.86
C LEU A 129 12.36 -34.30 11.56
N PRO A 130 11.36 -34.25 10.65
CA PRO A 130 11.43 -34.95 9.37
C PRO A 130 12.58 -34.39 8.51
N ARG A 131 13.36 -35.29 7.91
CA ARG A 131 14.49 -34.97 7.03
C ARG A 131 13.96 -34.43 5.70
N ILE A 132 14.15 -33.14 5.44
CA ILE A 132 14.08 -32.59 4.09
C ILE A 132 15.37 -33.02 3.37
N ALA A 133 15.22 -33.68 2.21
CA ALA A 133 16.36 -34.03 1.37
C ALA A 133 17.06 -32.75 0.88
N PRO A 134 18.40 -32.65 0.95
CA PRO A 134 19.10 -31.52 0.37
C PRO A 134 18.92 -31.52 -1.17
N PRO A 135 18.86 -30.35 -1.80
CA PRO A 135 18.65 -30.22 -3.23
C PRO A 135 19.80 -30.88 -4.00
N VAL A 136 19.44 -31.60 -5.07
CA VAL A 136 20.38 -32.22 -6.02
C VAL A 136 21.20 -31.10 -6.69
N PRO A 137 22.53 -31.05 -6.57
CA PRO A 137 23.34 -30.11 -7.32
C PRO A 137 23.57 -30.66 -8.74
N GLY A 138 23.13 -29.95 -9.78
CA GLY A 138 23.56 -30.25 -11.15
C GLY A 138 22.52 -30.14 -12.25
N ALA A 139 21.91 -28.97 -12.39
CA ALA A 139 21.56 -28.41 -13.69
C ALA A 139 21.63 -26.89 -13.53
N PHE A 140 22.84 -26.35 -13.60
CA PHE A 140 22.99 -24.92 -13.84
C PHE A 140 22.44 -24.67 -15.24
N VAL A 141 21.15 -24.36 -15.32
CA VAL A 141 20.68 -23.44 -16.35
C VAL A 141 21.48 -22.18 -16.09
N ASP A 142 22.25 -21.72 -17.08
CA ASP A 142 22.81 -20.38 -17.06
C ASP A 142 21.64 -19.40 -16.97
N VAL A 143 21.21 -19.10 -15.74
CA VAL A 143 20.32 -17.98 -15.47
C VAL A 143 21.17 -16.78 -15.80
N GLU A 144 20.90 -16.18 -16.96
CA GLU A 144 21.44 -14.87 -17.33
C GLU A 144 21.28 -13.98 -16.08
N PRO A 145 22.36 -13.37 -15.55
CA PRO A 145 22.24 -12.54 -14.35
C PRO A 145 21.13 -11.52 -14.60
N PRO A 146 20.23 -11.30 -13.62
CA PRO A 146 19.08 -10.42 -13.81
C PRO A 146 19.57 -9.10 -14.42
N PRO A 147 18.84 -8.52 -15.39
CA PRO A 147 19.24 -7.27 -16.00
C PRO A 147 19.56 -6.30 -14.87
N VAL A 148 20.80 -5.81 -14.85
CA VAL A 148 21.24 -4.83 -13.86
C VAL A 148 20.62 -3.51 -14.29
N TRP A 149 19.75 -2.96 -13.44
CA TRP A 149 19.11 -1.68 -13.73
C TRP A 149 19.91 -0.56 -13.11
N LEU A 150 20.04 0.51 -13.88
CA LEU A 150 20.92 1.61 -13.57
C LEU A 150 20.08 2.77 -13.06
N ARG A 151 20.01 2.93 -11.72
CA ARG A 151 19.28 4.00 -11.01
C ARG A 151 20.15 5.25 -10.93
N ASN A 152 19.75 6.35 -11.57
CA ASN A 152 20.45 7.62 -11.44
C ASN A 152 20.33 8.20 -10.03
N VAL A 153 21.45 8.30 -9.31
CA VAL A 153 21.57 8.93 -8.00
C VAL A 153 22.24 10.31 -8.08
N LEU A 154 22.60 10.76 -9.29
CA LEU A 154 23.16 12.10 -9.49
C LEU A 154 22.05 13.14 -9.59
N VAL A 155 22.23 14.28 -8.93
CA VAL A 155 21.34 15.44 -9.02
C VAL A 155 21.94 16.47 -9.98
N ASP A 156 21.09 17.15 -10.75
CA ASP A 156 21.45 18.22 -11.70
C ASP A 156 22.45 17.78 -12.80
N GLY A 157 22.32 16.55 -13.30
CA GLY A 157 23.13 16.02 -14.39
C GLY A 157 22.94 16.71 -15.76
N PHE A 158 21.84 17.45 -15.89
CA PHE A 158 21.45 18.22 -17.08
C PHE A 158 21.80 19.70 -16.97
N PHE A 159 22.34 20.16 -15.83
CA PHE A 159 22.74 21.56 -15.58
C PHE A 159 21.60 22.58 -15.73
N GLU A 160 20.41 22.23 -15.27
CA GLU A 160 19.20 23.07 -15.40
C GLU A 160 18.93 23.88 -14.12
N GLU A 161 19.48 23.47 -12.97
CA GLU A 161 19.23 24.12 -11.67
C GLU A 161 20.09 25.38 -11.43
N SER A 162 20.81 25.88 -12.43
CA SER A 162 21.75 27.00 -12.25
C SER A 162 21.10 28.35 -11.96
N GLY A 163 19.84 28.54 -12.37
CA GLY A 163 19.17 29.86 -12.36
C GLY A 163 19.75 30.89 -13.35
N LEU A 164 20.74 30.52 -14.16
CA LEU A 164 21.39 31.38 -15.14
C LEU A 164 20.68 31.28 -16.50
N SER A 165 20.48 32.41 -17.17
CA SER A 165 19.65 32.48 -18.39
C SER A 165 20.35 33.09 -19.61
N ALA A 166 21.54 33.68 -19.44
CA ALA A 166 22.28 34.16 -20.62
C ALA A 166 22.73 32.96 -21.47
N ARG A 167 22.87 33.16 -22.79
CA ARG A 167 23.29 32.07 -23.69
C ARG A 167 24.60 31.41 -23.28
N VAL A 168 25.54 32.19 -22.76
CA VAL A 168 26.82 31.70 -22.23
C VAL A 168 27.10 32.41 -20.91
N ASN A 169 27.30 31.65 -19.84
CA ASN A 169 27.58 32.18 -18.50
C ASN A 169 28.93 31.66 -18.01
N ILE A 170 29.88 32.57 -17.78
CA ILE A 170 31.17 32.19 -17.19
C ILE A 170 31.06 32.15 -15.68
N VAL A 171 31.33 30.98 -15.09
CA VAL A 171 31.28 30.75 -13.64
C VAL A 171 32.70 30.49 -13.15
N THR A 172 33.21 31.34 -12.26
CA THR A 172 34.61 31.31 -11.81
C THR A 172 34.72 30.77 -10.38
N ALA A 173 35.67 29.86 -10.16
CA ALA A 173 35.90 29.25 -8.86
C ALA A 173 36.37 30.29 -7.81
N PRO A 174 35.96 30.15 -6.53
CA PRO A 174 34.96 29.21 -6.04
C PRO A 174 33.54 29.72 -6.29
N ALA A 175 32.69 28.90 -6.93
CA ALA A 175 31.29 29.24 -7.16
C ALA A 175 30.44 27.97 -7.31
N THR A 176 29.13 28.11 -7.30
CA THR A 176 28.20 27.03 -7.62
C THR A 176 27.59 27.22 -8.99
N LEU A 177 27.26 26.10 -9.63
CA LEU A 177 26.48 26.00 -10.84
C LEU A 177 25.40 24.96 -10.56
N GLY A 178 24.23 25.43 -10.11
CA GLY A 178 23.20 24.54 -9.57
C GLY A 178 23.74 23.74 -8.38
N ARG A 179 23.66 22.40 -8.46
CA ARG A 179 24.20 21.49 -7.41
C ARG A 179 25.68 21.17 -7.59
N TRP A 180 26.30 21.67 -8.66
CA TRP A 180 27.73 21.49 -8.90
C TRP A 180 28.54 22.62 -8.26
N THR A 181 29.71 22.28 -7.76
CA THR A 181 30.73 23.23 -7.32
C THR A 181 31.76 23.43 -8.43
N VAL A 182 31.97 24.67 -8.85
CA VAL A 182 33.12 25.07 -9.66
C VAL A 182 34.28 25.30 -8.69
N ASP A 183 35.12 24.28 -8.50
CA ASP A 183 36.16 24.25 -7.47
C ASP A 183 37.55 24.69 -7.97
N LEU A 184 37.78 24.69 -9.28
CA LEU A 184 39.01 25.22 -9.91
C LEU A 184 38.69 26.03 -11.17
N GLY A 185 39.53 27.05 -11.43
CA GLY A 185 39.52 27.78 -12.70
C GLY A 185 38.20 28.51 -12.98
N ASN A 186 37.65 28.30 -14.18
CA ASN A 186 36.29 28.69 -14.52
C ASN A 186 35.71 27.80 -15.62
N VAL A 187 34.39 27.77 -15.70
CA VAL A 187 33.62 27.00 -16.69
C VAL A 187 32.64 27.92 -17.41
N ALA A 188 32.17 27.55 -18.60
CA ALA A 188 31.06 28.24 -19.27
C ALA A 188 29.83 27.33 -19.34
N LEU A 189 28.72 27.76 -18.74
CA LEU A 189 27.41 27.15 -18.96
C LEU A 189 26.80 27.69 -20.25
N HIS A 190 26.46 26.80 -21.18
CA HIS A 190 25.79 27.12 -22.44
C HIS A 190 24.30 26.82 -22.34
N VAL A 191 23.48 27.87 -22.25
CA VAL A 191 22.02 27.78 -22.14
C VAL A 191 21.40 28.00 -23.51
N ASN A 192 20.81 26.97 -24.11
CA ASN A 192 20.27 26.99 -25.48
C ASN A 192 21.27 27.48 -26.55
N ASP A 193 22.57 27.43 -26.27
CA ASP A 193 23.63 27.87 -27.19
C ASP A 193 24.29 26.69 -27.92
N ILE A 194 24.35 25.53 -27.28
CA ILE A 194 24.88 24.28 -27.84
C ILE A 194 23.74 23.26 -27.91
N LYS A 195 23.57 22.61 -29.06
CA LYS A 195 22.56 21.55 -29.23
C LYS A 195 23.05 20.25 -28.58
N VAL A 196 22.33 19.79 -27.55
CA VAL A 196 22.51 18.49 -26.90
C VAL A 196 21.54 17.47 -27.54
N PRO A 197 21.87 16.17 -27.64
CA PRO A 197 20.95 15.16 -28.17
C PRO A 197 19.65 15.11 -27.36
N ASP A 198 18.55 14.75 -28.03
CA ASP A 198 17.19 14.72 -27.49
C ASP A 198 16.66 16.06 -26.91
N ASP A 199 17.40 17.17 -27.11
CA ASP A 199 17.14 18.50 -26.55
C ASP A 199 17.04 18.51 -25.00
N HIS A 200 17.73 17.58 -24.33
CA HIS A 200 17.75 17.48 -22.87
C HIS A 200 18.91 18.30 -22.28
N GLY A 201 18.61 19.34 -21.49
CA GLY A 201 19.57 20.03 -20.64
C GLY A 201 20.52 21.02 -21.31
N ASN A 202 21.36 21.64 -20.48
CA ASN A 202 22.43 22.55 -20.89
C ASN A 202 23.76 21.80 -21.04
N ALA A 203 24.74 22.47 -21.64
CA ALA A 203 26.10 21.94 -21.77
C ALA A 203 27.10 22.82 -21.03
N VAL A 204 28.16 22.22 -20.48
CA VAL A 204 29.23 22.97 -19.80
C VAL A 204 30.54 22.80 -20.52
N ASP A 205 31.10 23.91 -20.99
CA ASP A 205 32.50 24.00 -21.42
C ASP A 205 33.39 24.14 -20.18
N LEU A 206 34.26 23.16 -19.95
CA LEU A 206 35.14 23.14 -18.79
C LEU A 206 36.35 24.08 -18.92
N ASN A 207 36.45 24.85 -20.02
CA ASN A 207 37.24 26.07 -20.07
C ASN A 207 36.31 27.24 -20.36
N GLY A 208 35.91 27.99 -19.33
CA GLY A 208 35.15 29.22 -19.57
C GLY A 208 36.00 30.28 -20.27
N THR A 209 37.15 30.58 -19.66
CA THR A 209 38.26 31.34 -20.27
C THR A 209 39.63 30.75 -19.94
N ARG A 210 39.68 29.77 -19.03
CA ARG A 210 40.84 28.95 -18.66
C ARG A 210 40.33 27.61 -18.11
N SER A 211 41.20 26.60 -18.00
CA SER A 211 40.81 25.29 -17.48
C SER A 211 40.17 25.39 -16.10
N GLY A 212 38.98 24.80 -15.95
CA GLY A 212 38.26 24.67 -14.70
C GLY A 212 37.74 23.25 -14.46
N SER A 213 36.96 23.11 -13.40
CA SER A 213 36.35 21.84 -13.01
C SER A 213 34.98 22.02 -12.37
N LEU A 214 34.18 20.96 -12.50
CA LEU A 214 32.93 20.74 -11.79
C LEU A 214 33.09 19.60 -10.80
N TYR A 215 32.59 19.77 -9.59
CA TYR A 215 32.64 18.79 -8.52
C TYR A 215 31.27 18.63 -7.85
N GLN A 216 30.90 17.39 -7.55
CA GLN A 216 29.76 17.08 -6.70
C GLN A 216 30.15 15.95 -5.73
N ALA A 217 29.76 16.07 -4.46
CA ALA A 217 29.80 14.97 -3.52
C ALA A 217 28.47 14.21 -3.59
N VAL A 218 28.51 12.93 -3.93
CA VAL A 218 27.30 12.13 -4.14
C VAL A 218 27.20 11.04 -3.08
N ALA A 219 26.01 10.88 -2.49
CA ALA A 219 25.76 9.78 -1.57
C ALA A 219 25.87 8.44 -2.33
N THR A 220 26.69 7.53 -1.81
CA THR A 220 26.94 6.20 -2.37
C THR A 220 26.82 5.13 -1.30
N THR A 221 26.58 3.88 -1.67
CA THR A 221 26.52 2.76 -0.73
C THR A 221 27.77 1.90 -0.88
N PRO A 222 28.63 1.76 0.15
CA PRO A 222 29.79 0.88 0.08
C PRO A 222 29.42 -0.53 -0.40
N GLY A 223 30.20 -1.08 -1.32
CA GLY A 223 29.98 -2.41 -1.92
C GLY A 223 29.08 -2.42 -3.16
N PHE A 224 28.35 -1.35 -3.47
CA PHE A 224 27.51 -1.29 -4.68
C PHE A 224 28.29 -0.77 -5.89
N ARG A 225 27.94 -1.26 -7.08
CA ARG A 225 28.47 -0.80 -8.36
C ARG A 225 27.67 0.41 -8.89
N TYR A 226 28.37 1.32 -9.56
CA TYR A 226 27.85 2.57 -10.11
C TYR A 226 28.43 2.82 -11.50
N HIS A 227 27.62 3.40 -12.37
CA HIS A 227 27.99 3.82 -13.73
C HIS A 227 28.00 5.34 -13.84
N VAL A 228 29.14 5.96 -14.13
CA VAL A 228 29.23 7.36 -14.54
C VAL A 228 29.02 7.43 -16.04
N ARG A 229 27.81 7.82 -16.46
CA ARG A 229 27.47 8.01 -17.87
C ARG A 229 27.43 9.50 -18.20
N PHE A 230 28.03 9.91 -19.32
CA PHE A 230 28.00 11.30 -19.75
C PHE A 230 28.23 11.44 -21.25
N LEU A 231 27.76 12.55 -21.81
CA LEU A 231 28.12 12.99 -23.15
C LEU A 231 29.33 13.91 -23.09
N MET A 232 30.26 13.72 -24.02
CA MET A 232 31.45 14.55 -24.20
C MET A 232 31.55 15.03 -25.65
N SER A 233 31.93 16.30 -25.80
CA SER A 233 32.39 16.91 -27.04
C SER A 233 33.45 17.96 -26.69
N GLY A 234 33.70 18.92 -27.58
CA GLY A 234 34.62 20.02 -27.39
C GLY A 234 34.07 21.32 -27.96
N ASN A 235 34.58 22.43 -27.44
CA ASN A 235 34.42 23.74 -28.04
C ASN A 235 35.72 24.09 -28.79
N TRP A 236 35.63 24.13 -30.12
CA TRP A 236 36.78 24.32 -31.02
C TRP A 236 36.79 25.70 -31.68
N THR A 237 36.14 26.69 -31.07
CA THR A 237 35.96 28.04 -31.64
C THR A 237 37.28 28.78 -31.85
N THR A 238 38.20 28.68 -30.90
CA THR A 238 39.45 29.47 -30.88
C THR A 238 40.67 28.68 -31.36
N PHE A 239 40.76 27.39 -31.04
CA PHE A 239 41.90 26.54 -31.43
C PHE A 239 41.43 25.21 -32.05
N PRO A 240 40.94 25.22 -33.31
CA PRO A 240 40.27 24.07 -33.92
C PRO A 240 41.17 22.87 -34.22
N ALA A 241 42.49 23.07 -34.33
CA ALA A 241 43.45 22.01 -34.58
C ALA A 241 43.95 21.31 -33.30
N LYS A 242 43.72 21.91 -32.12
CA LYS A 242 44.15 21.33 -30.84
C LYS A 242 43.08 20.38 -30.31
N ALA A 243 43.52 19.28 -29.70
CA ALA A 243 42.63 18.35 -29.03
C ALA A 243 42.00 18.98 -27.76
N ARG A 244 40.88 18.42 -27.29
CA ARG A 244 40.29 18.72 -25.99
C ARG A 244 40.40 17.49 -25.11
N SER A 245 40.84 17.69 -23.88
CA SER A 245 41.08 16.63 -22.91
C SER A 245 40.27 16.85 -21.63
N LEU A 246 39.49 15.85 -21.25
CA LEU A 246 38.66 15.80 -20.06
C LEU A 246 39.23 14.76 -19.09
N ALA A 247 39.41 15.12 -17.82
CA ALA A 247 39.60 14.18 -16.73
C ALA A 247 38.31 14.00 -15.93
N VAL A 248 37.95 12.75 -15.67
CA VAL A 248 36.85 12.38 -14.77
C VAL A 248 37.44 11.67 -13.55
N TYR A 249 37.12 12.17 -12.36
CA TYR A 249 37.51 11.58 -11.08
C TYR A 249 36.29 10.99 -10.37
N PHE A 250 36.37 9.75 -9.92
CA PHE A 250 35.28 9.02 -9.26
C PHE A 250 35.85 7.87 -8.41
N GLY A 251 35.34 7.65 -7.20
CA GLY A 251 35.74 6.49 -6.37
C GLY A 251 37.25 6.41 -6.04
N GLY A 252 37.99 7.52 -6.12
CA GLY A 252 39.45 7.57 -6.01
C GLY A 252 40.21 7.33 -7.33
N GLU A 253 39.51 6.98 -8.41
CA GLU A 253 40.07 6.78 -9.74
C GLU A 253 40.09 8.08 -10.56
N LYS A 254 40.99 8.13 -11.54
CA LYS A 254 41.04 9.14 -12.60
C LYS A 254 41.00 8.45 -13.96
N ARG A 255 40.16 8.94 -14.87
CA ARG A 255 40.16 8.57 -16.29
C ARG A 255 40.27 9.82 -17.14
N VAL A 256 41.05 9.76 -18.22
CA VAL A 256 41.28 10.90 -19.11
C VAL A 256 40.84 10.53 -20.52
N PHE A 257 40.05 11.40 -21.12
CA PHE A 257 39.52 11.28 -22.48
C PHE A 257 40.07 12.42 -23.32
N THR A 258 40.47 12.14 -24.55
CA THR A 258 41.02 13.15 -25.46
C THR A 258 40.38 13.00 -26.82
N MET A 259 39.89 14.11 -27.37
CA MET A 259 39.24 14.13 -28.68
C MET A 259 39.79 15.23 -29.59
N LYS A 260 39.77 14.94 -30.89
CA LYS A 260 40.09 15.90 -31.96
C LYS A 260 38.79 16.42 -32.57
N ARG A 261 38.84 17.59 -33.19
CA ARG A 261 37.67 18.19 -33.84
C ARG A 261 37.11 17.25 -34.93
N PRO A 262 35.84 16.83 -34.84
CA PRO A 262 35.21 16.01 -35.86
C PRO A 262 34.87 16.82 -37.11
N SER A 263 34.78 16.14 -38.27
CA SER A 263 34.32 16.76 -39.52
C SER A 263 32.87 17.22 -39.39
N GLY A 264 32.57 18.46 -39.77
CA GLY A 264 31.22 19.02 -39.67
C GLY A 264 30.87 19.59 -38.30
N TRP A 265 31.82 19.66 -37.35
CA TRP A 265 31.57 20.26 -36.04
C TRP A 265 31.02 21.70 -36.14
N SER A 266 29.92 21.92 -35.41
CA SER A 266 29.33 23.23 -35.13
C SER A 266 28.59 23.17 -33.79
N LYS A 267 28.13 24.31 -33.26
CA LYS A 267 27.27 24.35 -32.07
C LYS A 267 25.94 23.58 -32.22
N THR A 268 25.48 23.35 -33.45
CA THR A 268 24.29 22.55 -33.75
C THR A 268 24.60 21.11 -34.16
N SER A 269 25.88 20.78 -34.34
CA SER A 269 26.40 19.46 -34.71
C SER A 269 27.69 19.19 -33.94
N MET A 270 27.57 18.95 -32.64
CA MET A 270 28.72 18.77 -31.74
C MET A 270 29.39 17.41 -31.89
N ASN A 271 28.75 16.44 -32.57
CA ASN A 271 29.19 15.04 -32.66
C ASN A 271 29.49 14.46 -31.27
N TRP A 272 28.47 14.42 -30.43
CA TRP A 272 28.58 13.94 -29.06
C TRP A 272 28.98 12.46 -29.01
N GLU A 273 29.94 12.15 -28.14
CA GLU A 273 30.32 10.78 -27.79
C GLU A 273 29.82 10.47 -26.38
N GLN A 274 29.21 9.29 -26.20
CA GLN A 274 28.75 8.83 -24.89
C GLN A 274 29.80 7.94 -24.24
N TYR A 275 30.11 8.21 -22.98
CA TYR A 275 31.02 7.44 -22.16
C TYR A 275 30.26 6.80 -20.98
N ASP A 276 30.71 5.62 -20.55
CA ASP A 276 30.14 4.87 -19.44
C ASP A 276 31.29 4.24 -18.62
N LEU A 277 31.44 4.66 -17.37
CA LEU A 277 32.52 4.23 -16.48
C LEU A 277 31.95 3.54 -15.25
N VAL A 278 32.42 2.33 -14.95
CA VAL A 278 31.92 1.54 -13.82
C VAL A 278 32.89 1.62 -12.63
N PHE A 279 32.36 1.81 -11.42
CA PHE A 279 33.12 1.65 -10.18
C PHE A 279 32.29 1.05 -9.05
N THR A 280 32.96 0.45 -8.07
CA THR A 280 32.33 0.01 -6.82
C THR A 280 32.59 1.05 -5.75
N ALA A 281 31.54 1.56 -5.11
CA ALA A 281 31.71 2.54 -4.03
C ALA A 281 32.35 1.88 -2.81
N VAL A 282 33.31 2.57 -2.20
CA VAL A 282 34.00 2.12 -0.97
C VAL A 282 33.65 2.97 0.25
N GLN A 283 32.96 4.09 0.04
CA GLN A 283 32.58 5.05 1.07
C GLN A 283 31.10 5.46 0.90
N PRO A 284 30.45 5.93 1.97
CA PRO A 284 29.06 6.39 1.94
C PRO A 284 28.86 7.68 1.12
N VAL A 285 29.95 8.36 0.77
CA VAL A 285 29.97 9.53 -0.10
C VAL A 285 31.13 9.40 -1.07
N THR A 286 30.87 9.61 -2.35
CA THR A 286 31.88 9.60 -3.42
C THR A 286 31.95 10.95 -4.10
N GLY A 287 33.15 11.52 -4.22
CA GLY A 287 33.39 12.72 -5.01
C GLY A 287 33.41 12.40 -6.50
N LEU A 288 32.57 13.07 -7.28
CA LEU A 288 32.54 13.04 -8.74
C LEU A 288 33.05 14.38 -9.28
N ARG A 289 34.15 14.37 -10.04
CA ARG A 289 34.74 15.58 -10.64
C ARG A 289 34.93 15.43 -12.14
N PHE A 290 34.55 16.46 -12.89
CA PHE A 290 34.90 16.66 -14.29
C PHE A 290 35.84 17.85 -14.39
N ALA A 291 37.05 17.66 -14.92
CA ALA A 291 38.07 18.70 -14.99
C ALA A 291 38.66 18.78 -16.38
N SER A 292 38.90 20.00 -16.86
CA SER A 292 39.64 20.17 -18.11
C SER A 292 41.13 19.96 -17.90
N GLU A 293 41.71 19.09 -18.73
CA GLU A 293 43.16 18.87 -18.87
C GLU A 293 43.69 19.63 -20.10
N THR A 294 43.04 20.74 -20.44
CA THR A 294 43.29 21.52 -21.65
C THR A 294 43.85 22.89 -21.27
N PRO A 295 45.11 22.98 -20.79
CA PRO A 295 45.67 24.22 -20.26
C PRO A 295 45.89 25.27 -21.35
N ASN A 296 45.86 26.55 -20.95
CA ASN A 296 46.17 27.70 -21.79
C ASN A 296 45.28 27.85 -23.04
N MET A 297 44.01 27.41 -22.95
CA MET A 297 43.01 27.63 -24.00
C MET A 297 41.72 28.23 -23.39
N PRO A 298 41.06 29.17 -24.11
CA PRO A 298 39.84 29.80 -23.65
C PRO A 298 38.58 28.96 -23.90
N ASP A 299 38.70 27.84 -24.63
CA ASP A 299 37.64 26.86 -24.86
C ASP A 299 38.16 25.42 -24.65
N GLY A 300 37.27 24.53 -24.21
CA GLY A 300 37.63 23.30 -23.53
C GLY A 300 36.81 22.09 -23.98
N PRO A 301 36.99 20.94 -23.29
CA PRO A 301 36.06 19.83 -23.40
C PRO A 301 34.68 20.28 -22.88
N VAL A 302 33.64 19.86 -23.59
CA VAL A 302 32.25 20.16 -23.25
C VAL A 302 31.58 18.89 -22.77
N VAL A 303 30.86 18.97 -21.66
CA VAL A 303 30.11 17.84 -21.07
C VAL A 303 28.62 18.15 -20.99
N ALA A 304 27.78 17.12 -21.14
CA ALA A 304 26.33 17.17 -21.02
C ALA A 304 25.78 15.80 -20.55
N ASP A 305 24.51 15.76 -20.12
CA ASP A 305 23.79 14.54 -19.69
C ASP A 305 24.61 13.63 -18.75
N ILE A 306 25.13 14.21 -17.66
CA ILE A 306 25.91 13.45 -16.69
C ILE A 306 24.94 12.67 -15.79
N ARG A 307 25.22 11.40 -15.58
CA ARG A 307 24.45 10.51 -14.71
C ARG A 307 25.38 9.65 -13.88
N LEU A 308 24.97 9.39 -12.64
CA LEU A 308 25.61 8.42 -11.76
C LEU A 308 24.60 7.33 -11.48
N LEU A 309 24.70 6.22 -12.19
CA LEU A 309 23.69 5.18 -12.15
C LEU A 309 24.12 4.05 -11.19
N LYS A 310 23.52 3.97 -10.01
CA LYS A 310 23.65 2.83 -9.09
C LYS A 310 23.09 1.59 -9.77
N GLU A 311 23.84 0.50 -9.78
CA GLU A 311 23.29 -0.80 -10.08
C GLU A 311 22.28 -1.19 -8.99
N ALA A 312 21.01 -1.19 -9.36
CA ALA A 312 19.90 -1.68 -8.58
C ALA A 312 19.32 -2.90 -9.29
N LEU A 313 18.94 -3.92 -8.52
CA LEU A 313 18.08 -4.97 -9.05
C LEU A 313 16.75 -4.31 -9.42
N ALA A 314 16.26 -4.49 -10.66
CA ALA A 314 14.87 -4.14 -10.91
C ALA A 314 13.96 -4.98 -10.03
N PRO A 315 12.72 -4.52 -9.84
CA PRO A 315 11.64 -5.40 -9.44
C PRO A 315 11.67 -6.70 -10.26
N GLY A 316 11.77 -7.83 -9.56
CA GLY A 316 11.49 -9.15 -10.13
C GLY A 316 9.99 -9.37 -10.36
N PRO A 317 9.59 -10.56 -10.85
CA PRO A 317 8.19 -10.93 -10.93
C PRO A 317 7.59 -11.15 -9.52
N LEU A 318 6.31 -10.88 -9.32
CA LEU A 318 5.68 -11.01 -7.98
C LEU A 318 5.79 -12.41 -7.39
N GLU A 319 5.80 -13.46 -8.23
CA GLU A 319 5.95 -14.85 -7.78
C GLU A 319 7.28 -15.12 -7.06
N SER A 320 8.27 -14.22 -7.16
CA SER A 320 9.51 -14.33 -6.38
C SER A 320 9.33 -13.97 -4.91
N ILE A 321 8.20 -13.37 -4.53
CA ILE A 321 7.88 -12.98 -3.15
C ILE A 321 6.93 -14.01 -2.55
N GLN A 322 7.29 -14.51 -1.37
CA GLN A 322 6.45 -15.42 -0.61
C GLN A 322 5.28 -14.65 0.00
N VAL A 323 4.07 -15.17 -0.15
CA VAL A 323 2.88 -14.67 0.55
C VAL A 323 3.11 -14.82 2.07
N PRO A 324 3.14 -13.72 2.84
CA PRO A 324 3.37 -13.80 4.28
C PRO A 324 2.15 -14.40 4.96
N MET A 325 2.38 -15.33 5.90
CA MET A 325 1.34 -16.04 6.64
C MET A 325 1.74 -16.17 8.11
N PRO A 326 0.77 -16.24 9.05
CA PRO A 326 1.08 -16.50 10.46
C PRO A 326 1.70 -17.88 10.66
N GLU A 327 2.81 -17.95 11.39
CA GLU A 327 3.51 -19.22 11.68
C GLU A 327 2.66 -20.17 12.54
N ASN A 328 1.89 -19.61 13.49
CA ASN A 328 1.02 -20.36 14.40
C ASN A 328 -0.40 -20.59 13.85
N LEU A 329 -0.64 -20.38 12.56
CA LEU A 329 -1.98 -20.51 11.97
C LEU A 329 -2.62 -21.90 12.20
N ALA A 330 -1.80 -22.95 12.25
CA ALA A 330 -2.25 -24.34 12.45
C ALA A 330 -2.87 -24.62 13.84
N GLU A 331 -2.69 -23.72 14.81
CA GLU A 331 -3.35 -23.72 16.12
C GLU A 331 -4.85 -23.36 16.02
N PHE A 332 -5.25 -22.69 14.93
CA PHE A 332 -6.62 -22.21 14.73
C PHE A 332 -7.31 -22.96 13.58
N ILE A 333 -6.58 -23.17 12.49
CA ILE A 333 -7.12 -23.72 11.24
C ILE A 333 -6.88 -25.23 11.18
N LEU A 334 -7.97 -25.97 11.03
CA LEU A 334 -7.98 -27.41 10.78
C LEU A 334 -7.92 -27.71 9.28
N ASP A 335 -8.70 -27.00 8.48
CA ASP A 335 -8.78 -27.16 7.03
C ASP A 335 -8.76 -25.79 6.34
N ARG A 336 -7.69 -25.54 5.58
CA ARG A 336 -7.45 -24.27 4.91
C ARG A 336 -8.45 -24.02 3.78
N ASP A 337 -8.83 -25.02 3.01
CA ASP A 337 -9.73 -24.87 1.86
C ASP A 337 -11.15 -24.54 2.34
N LYS A 338 -11.56 -25.13 3.46
CA LYS A 338 -12.82 -24.80 4.14
C LYS A 338 -12.82 -23.39 4.70
N ALA A 339 -11.70 -22.95 5.28
CA ALA A 339 -11.54 -21.58 5.75
C ALA A 339 -11.58 -20.56 4.60
N ILE A 340 -10.94 -20.87 3.46
CA ILE A 340 -11.01 -20.04 2.24
C ILE A 340 -12.45 -19.97 1.71
N ALA A 341 -13.17 -21.10 1.66
CA ALA A 341 -14.57 -21.12 1.24
C ALA A 341 -15.47 -20.29 2.17
N LEU A 342 -15.26 -20.39 3.49
CA LEU A 342 -15.92 -19.53 4.46
C LEU A 342 -15.59 -18.05 4.23
N GLY A 343 -14.31 -17.74 4.02
CA GLY A 343 -13.83 -16.37 3.78
C GLY A 343 -14.45 -15.74 2.54
N LYS A 344 -14.44 -16.47 1.41
CA LYS A 344 -15.08 -16.01 0.17
C LYS A 344 -16.57 -15.83 0.37
N ALA A 345 -17.25 -16.74 1.08
CA ALA A 345 -18.67 -16.56 1.38
C ALA A 345 -18.92 -15.29 2.21
N LEU A 346 -18.20 -15.08 3.32
CA LEU A 346 -18.38 -13.91 4.20
C LEU A 346 -18.05 -12.59 3.50
N TYR A 347 -16.97 -12.54 2.72
CA TYR A 347 -16.53 -11.33 2.00
C TYR A 347 -17.60 -10.81 1.02
N TRP A 348 -18.31 -11.74 0.37
CA TRP A 348 -19.32 -11.44 -0.65
C TRP A 348 -20.76 -11.42 -0.12
N ASP A 349 -21.02 -11.82 1.13
CA ASP A 349 -22.39 -11.95 1.65
C ASP A 349 -23.04 -10.62 2.06
N MET A 350 -23.89 -10.08 1.20
CA MET A 350 -24.74 -8.90 1.48
C MET A 350 -25.59 -9.04 2.74
N GLN A 351 -25.88 -10.27 3.17
CA GLN A 351 -26.60 -10.54 4.40
C GLN A 351 -25.79 -10.25 5.67
N ALA A 352 -24.46 -10.08 5.55
CA ALA A 352 -23.61 -9.71 6.68
C ALA A 352 -23.95 -8.31 7.18
N GLY A 353 -24.19 -7.35 6.29
CA GLY A 353 -24.59 -5.99 6.67
C GLY A 353 -25.96 -5.93 7.35
N SER A 354 -26.19 -4.92 8.19
CA SER A 354 -27.45 -4.75 8.93
C SER A 354 -28.66 -4.54 8.00
N ASP A 355 -28.43 -3.97 6.81
CA ASP A 355 -29.45 -3.65 5.81
C ASP A 355 -29.76 -4.79 4.81
N GLY A 356 -29.05 -5.93 4.93
CA GLY A 356 -29.15 -7.06 4.02
C GLY A 356 -28.69 -6.76 2.59
N ARG A 357 -27.91 -5.70 2.37
CA ARG A 357 -27.41 -5.28 1.05
C ARG A 357 -25.91 -5.03 1.01
N THR A 358 -25.28 -4.79 2.17
CA THR A 358 -23.89 -4.37 2.22
C THR A 358 -22.96 -5.51 2.65
N ALA A 359 -21.88 -5.70 1.90
CA ALA A 359 -20.81 -6.67 2.14
C ALA A 359 -19.43 -5.98 2.02
N CYS A 360 -18.34 -6.66 2.39
CA CYS A 360 -16.99 -6.17 2.09
C CYS A 360 -16.83 -5.91 0.59
N ALA A 361 -17.30 -6.85 -0.24
CA ALA A 361 -17.28 -6.72 -1.70
C ALA A 361 -18.03 -5.48 -2.23
N THR A 362 -19.02 -4.93 -1.52
CA THR A 362 -19.76 -3.74 -1.97
C THR A 362 -18.85 -2.52 -2.19
N CYS A 363 -17.75 -2.41 -1.43
CA CYS A 363 -16.73 -1.35 -1.58
C CYS A 363 -15.49 -1.80 -2.37
N HIS A 364 -15.40 -3.09 -2.73
CA HIS A 364 -14.20 -3.71 -3.29
C HIS A 364 -14.49 -4.60 -4.52
N TRP A 365 -15.57 -4.30 -5.26
CA TRP A 365 -16.09 -5.17 -6.32
C TRP A 365 -15.34 -5.05 -7.65
N ASN A 366 -14.68 -3.91 -7.94
CA ASN A 366 -13.98 -3.67 -9.20
C ASN A 366 -12.46 -3.75 -9.00
N ALA A 367 -11.85 -4.90 -9.29
CA ALA A 367 -10.43 -5.16 -9.03
C ALA A 367 -10.02 -4.86 -7.57
N GLY A 368 -10.91 -5.15 -6.62
CA GLY A 368 -10.74 -4.84 -5.21
C GLY A 368 -11.02 -3.39 -4.82
N ALA A 369 -11.51 -2.52 -5.71
CA ALA A 369 -11.80 -1.11 -5.45
C ALA A 369 -13.27 -0.74 -5.80
N ASP A 370 -13.61 0.55 -5.68
CA ASP A 370 -14.95 1.09 -5.97
C ASP A 370 -14.91 2.19 -7.04
N ILE A 371 -15.48 1.90 -8.20
CA ILE A 371 -15.52 2.83 -9.34
C ILE A 371 -16.89 3.51 -9.53
N ARG A 372 -17.82 3.35 -8.58
CA ARG A 372 -19.14 4.00 -8.66
C ARG A 372 -18.95 5.53 -8.74
N THR A 373 -19.88 6.23 -9.39
CA THR A 373 -19.74 7.69 -9.63
C THR A 373 -20.81 8.52 -8.93
N LYS A 374 -21.85 7.89 -8.41
CA LYS A 374 -22.97 8.56 -7.75
C LYS A 374 -22.99 8.27 -6.26
N ASN A 375 -23.24 9.32 -5.46
CA ASN A 375 -23.24 9.30 -4.00
C ASN A 375 -21.89 8.83 -3.41
N GLN A 376 -20.77 9.35 -3.89
CA GLN A 376 -19.43 8.94 -3.42
C GLN A 376 -18.67 10.04 -2.67
N LEU A 377 -19.32 11.17 -2.38
CA LEU A 377 -18.65 12.30 -1.73
C LEU A 377 -18.88 12.30 -0.23
N HIS A 378 -17.78 12.47 0.51
CA HIS A 378 -17.75 12.78 1.94
C HIS A 378 -17.25 14.23 2.15
N PRO A 379 -17.77 14.98 3.15
CA PRO A 379 -17.36 16.38 3.40
C PRO A 379 -15.86 16.56 3.67
N GLY A 380 -15.20 15.54 4.22
CA GLY A 380 -13.77 15.53 4.56
C GLY A 380 -13.53 14.92 5.95
N ALA A 381 -12.28 14.61 6.27
CA ALA A 381 -11.92 13.97 7.53
C ALA A 381 -11.61 14.87 8.76
N PRO A 382 -11.54 16.24 8.73
CA PRO A 382 -11.12 16.99 9.91
C PRO A 382 -12.06 16.77 11.10
N GLY A 383 -11.48 16.43 12.26
CA GLY A 383 -12.25 16.18 13.48
C GLY A 383 -13.00 14.84 13.53
N SER A 384 -12.86 13.98 12.51
CA SER A 384 -13.25 12.57 12.61
C SER A 384 -12.29 11.78 13.51
N THR A 385 -12.65 10.57 13.94
CA THR A 385 -11.78 9.66 14.72
C THR A 385 -10.39 9.47 14.09
N PHE A 386 -10.27 9.64 12.76
CA PHE A 386 -9.03 9.50 11.99
C PHE A 386 -8.54 10.81 11.34
N GLY A 387 -9.17 11.95 11.65
CA GLY A 387 -8.68 13.28 11.28
C GLY A 387 -7.75 13.87 12.33
N HIS A 388 -7.25 15.08 12.11
CA HIS A 388 -6.47 15.78 13.14
C HIS A 388 -7.31 15.92 14.42
N GLN A 389 -6.75 15.62 15.60
CA GLN A 389 -7.48 15.54 16.87
C GLN A 389 -7.25 16.80 17.72
N SER A 390 -7.70 17.97 17.24
CA SER A 390 -7.54 19.26 17.94
C SER A 390 -8.84 20.08 17.94
N VAL A 391 -8.91 21.12 18.76
CA VAL A 391 -10.10 22.02 18.77
C VAL A 391 -10.25 22.73 17.42
N THR A 392 -9.13 23.06 16.76
CA THR A 392 -9.12 23.69 15.44
C THR A 392 -9.69 22.76 14.36
N SER A 393 -9.44 21.45 14.44
CA SER A 393 -9.93 20.50 13.44
C SER A 393 -11.42 20.23 13.56
N LEU A 394 -12.01 20.30 14.76
CA LEU A 394 -13.47 20.23 14.93
C LEU A 394 -14.18 21.39 14.22
N GLN A 395 -13.63 22.60 14.30
CA GLN A 395 -14.16 23.75 13.58
C GLN A 395 -14.03 23.56 12.06
N GLN A 396 -12.88 23.09 11.58
CA GLN A 396 -12.67 22.76 10.17
C GLN A 396 -13.65 21.68 9.68
N GLY A 397 -13.94 20.67 10.50
CA GLY A 397 -14.95 19.65 10.19
C GLY A 397 -16.34 20.24 10.05
N SER A 398 -16.73 21.15 10.96
CA SER A 398 -18.00 21.88 10.84
C SER A 398 -18.10 22.70 9.55
N ASP A 399 -17.01 23.36 9.17
CA ASP A 399 -16.95 24.16 7.95
C ASP A 399 -16.94 23.28 6.69
N ALA A 400 -16.30 22.11 6.74
CA ALA A 400 -16.35 21.09 5.70
C ALA A 400 -17.79 20.60 5.45
N VAL A 401 -18.54 20.32 6.52
CA VAL A 401 -19.96 19.93 6.41
C VAL A 401 -20.81 21.05 5.81
N LYS A 402 -20.56 22.31 6.16
CA LYS A 402 -21.27 23.46 5.55
C LYS A 402 -20.95 23.62 4.06
N ALA A 403 -19.72 23.30 3.66
CA ALA A 403 -19.26 23.38 2.27
C ALA A 403 -19.55 22.10 1.45
N PHE A 404 -20.14 21.08 2.07
CA PHE A 404 -20.43 19.81 1.43
C PHE A 404 -21.39 19.99 0.25
N ARG A 405 -21.05 19.39 -0.90
CA ARG A 405 -21.91 19.44 -2.11
C ARG A 405 -23.23 18.67 -1.94
N GLY A 406 -23.38 17.96 -0.83
CA GLY A 406 -24.56 17.17 -0.47
C GLY A 406 -24.42 15.71 -0.86
N ALA A 407 -25.26 14.87 -0.24
CA ALA A 407 -25.36 13.47 -0.60
C ALA A 407 -25.94 13.28 -2.01
N ASN A 408 -25.71 12.11 -2.58
CA ASN A 408 -26.27 11.64 -3.84
C ASN A 408 -25.88 12.40 -5.10
N GLN A 409 -24.81 13.20 -5.02
CA GLN A 409 -24.22 13.85 -6.19
C GLN A 409 -23.63 12.82 -7.14
N GLU A 410 -23.83 13.03 -8.44
CA GLU A 410 -23.15 12.30 -9.50
C GLU A 410 -21.93 13.10 -9.95
N LEU A 411 -20.77 12.47 -9.82
CA LEU A 411 -19.49 13.08 -10.18
C LEU A 411 -19.34 13.16 -11.70
N LYS A 412 -18.63 14.19 -12.17
CA LYS A 412 -18.37 14.43 -13.59
C LYS A 412 -16.87 14.57 -13.86
N PRO A 413 -16.37 14.35 -15.09
CA PRO A 413 -14.95 14.54 -15.41
C PRO A 413 -14.39 15.91 -15.03
N GLY A 414 -15.23 16.95 -15.10
CA GLY A 414 -14.86 18.33 -14.74
C GLY A 414 -14.73 18.60 -13.24
N ASP A 415 -15.21 17.70 -12.38
CA ASP A 415 -15.06 17.79 -10.92
C ASP A 415 -13.63 17.45 -10.46
N PHE A 416 -12.80 16.90 -11.36
CA PHE A 416 -11.43 16.45 -11.09
C PHE A 416 -10.37 17.29 -11.82
N PRO A 417 -9.15 17.38 -11.27
CA PRO A 417 -8.80 16.96 -9.90
C PRO A 417 -9.47 17.87 -8.86
N PHE A 418 -9.62 17.39 -7.61
CA PHE A 418 -10.22 18.20 -6.55
C PHE A 418 -9.40 19.46 -6.21
N HIS A 419 -8.09 19.40 -6.40
CA HIS A 419 -7.19 20.55 -6.39
C HIS A 419 -6.66 20.80 -7.81
N ARG A 420 -7.13 21.85 -8.47
CA ARG A 420 -6.95 22.03 -9.93
C ARG A 420 -6.30 23.37 -10.26
N PHE A 421 -5.11 23.31 -10.85
CA PHE A 421 -4.47 24.44 -11.51
C PHE A 421 -4.91 24.56 -12.98
N ARG A 422 -4.61 25.72 -13.59
CA ARG A 422 -4.85 25.94 -15.03
C ARG A 422 -4.02 25.01 -15.91
N ASP A 423 -2.73 24.87 -15.60
CA ASP A 423 -1.80 23.91 -16.18
C ASP A 423 -1.50 22.82 -15.15
N LEU A 424 -1.95 21.60 -15.43
CA LEU A 424 -1.82 20.46 -14.51
C LEU A 424 -0.39 19.89 -14.46
N THR A 425 0.49 20.31 -15.35
CA THR A 425 1.87 19.81 -15.47
C THR A 425 2.91 20.75 -14.87
N ARG A 426 2.50 21.90 -14.33
CA ARG A 426 3.42 22.90 -13.77
C ARG A 426 3.06 23.20 -12.32
N PRO A 427 4.04 23.55 -11.48
CA PRO A 427 3.76 24.01 -10.12
C PRO A 427 2.71 25.12 -10.10
N GLY A 428 1.88 25.11 -9.06
CA GLY A 428 0.90 26.16 -8.83
C GLY A 428 1.56 27.50 -8.48
N SER A 429 0.94 28.60 -8.86
CA SER A 429 1.24 29.92 -8.28
C SER A 429 0.44 30.07 -6.98
N ASP A 430 1.07 30.53 -5.90
CA ASP A 430 0.37 30.83 -4.65
C ASP A 430 -0.78 31.84 -4.91
N ASN A 431 -1.89 31.69 -4.20
CA ASN A 431 -3.08 32.53 -4.37
C ASN A 431 -2.85 34.00 -3.97
N THR A 432 -1.70 34.30 -3.36
CA THR A 432 -1.25 35.65 -3.00
C THR A 432 -0.44 36.34 -4.11
N ASP A 433 -0.04 35.62 -5.17
CA ASP A 433 0.79 36.14 -6.25
C ASP A 433 -0.05 36.73 -7.41
N THR A 434 -0.15 38.05 -7.44
CA THR A 434 -0.82 38.81 -8.52
C THR A 434 -0.12 38.72 -9.90
N THR A 435 1.05 38.07 -9.98
CA THR A 435 1.80 37.80 -11.23
C THR A 435 1.67 36.36 -11.72
N ALA A 436 0.78 35.56 -11.10
CA ALA A 436 0.61 34.12 -11.28
C ALA A 436 0.70 33.62 -12.73
N THR A 437 1.70 32.77 -12.99
CA THR A 437 1.89 32.08 -14.27
C THR A 437 1.01 30.83 -14.40
N ASN A 438 0.54 30.26 -13.29
CA ASN A 438 -0.34 29.08 -13.23
C ASN A 438 -1.33 29.15 -12.05
N PRO A 439 -2.48 29.85 -12.19
CA PRO A 439 -3.43 30.05 -11.10
C PRO A 439 -4.24 28.79 -10.75
N LEU A 440 -4.67 28.73 -9.49
CA LEU A 440 -5.67 27.78 -8.98
C LEU A 440 -7.05 28.07 -9.59
N ILE A 441 -7.71 27.04 -10.11
CA ILE A 441 -9.05 27.09 -10.72
C ILE A 441 -10.11 26.64 -9.73
N SER A 442 -9.85 25.57 -8.97
CA SER A 442 -10.76 25.04 -7.96
C SER A 442 -10.00 24.25 -6.90
N ASP A 443 -10.53 24.27 -5.69
CA ASP A 443 -10.05 23.46 -4.56
C ASP A 443 -11.24 22.85 -3.82
N SER A 444 -11.12 21.58 -3.42
CA SER A 444 -12.10 20.92 -2.58
C SER A 444 -11.42 19.97 -1.59
N MET A 445 -11.81 20.08 -0.32
CA MET A 445 -11.41 19.16 0.75
C MET A 445 -12.25 17.87 0.82
N GLN A 446 -13.27 17.76 -0.04
CA GLN A 446 -14.12 16.59 -0.07
C GLN A 446 -13.33 15.34 -0.46
N VAL A 447 -13.83 14.20 -0.03
CA VAL A 447 -13.20 12.90 -0.26
C VAL A 447 -14.14 12.05 -1.09
N PHE A 448 -13.60 11.35 -2.08
CA PHE A 448 -14.28 10.23 -2.69
C PHE A 448 -14.16 9.02 -1.77
N GLY A 449 -15.28 8.44 -1.35
CA GLY A 449 -15.33 7.25 -0.52
C GLY A 449 -16.57 6.42 -0.83
N SER A 450 -16.53 5.14 -0.44
CA SER A 450 -17.56 4.16 -0.78
C SER A 450 -18.83 4.33 0.04
N GLN A 451 -19.96 4.06 -0.61
CA GLN A 451 -21.26 4.02 0.07
C GLN A 451 -21.43 2.77 0.89
N GLY A 452 -21.78 2.95 2.16
CA GLY A 452 -22.19 1.89 3.07
C GLY A 452 -23.66 1.98 3.44
N VAL A 453 -23.95 1.90 4.73
CA VAL A 453 -25.33 1.84 5.26
C VAL A 453 -25.92 3.22 5.56
N VAL A 454 -27.25 3.26 5.69
CA VAL A 454 -27.97 4.41 6.23
C VAL A 454 -27.75 4.51 7.75
N SER A 455 -27.67 5.73 8.28
CA SER A 455 -27.47 5.94 9.72
C SER A 455 -28.66 5.42 10.54
N GLU A 456 -28.44 4.33 11.28
CA GLU A 456 -29.42 3.68 12.14
C GLU A 456 -28.75 3.07 13.36
N GLY A 457 -29.49 2.95 14.46
CA GLY A 457 -29.07 2.27 15.68
C GLY A 457 -29.61 0.85 15.73
N PHE A 458 -28.77 -0.10 16.08
CA PHE A 458 -29.12 -1.50 16.25
C PHE A 458 -30.11 -1.68 17.42
N ILE A 459 -31.12 -2.52 17.24
CA ILE A 459 -32.03 -2.96 18.31
C ILE A 459 -31.87 -4.45 18.55
N SER A 460 -32.01 -5.26 17.51
CA SER A 460 -31.91 -6.71 17.59
C SER A 460 -31.82 -7.34 16.20
N ILE A 461 -31.26 -8.55 16.13
CA ILE A 461 -31.41 -9.40 14.95
C ILE A 461 -32.85 -9.92 14.81
N VAL A 462 -33.19 -10.41 13.63
CA VAL A 462 -34.41 -11.20 13.37
C VAL A 462 -33.97 -12.52 12.73
N LEU A 463 -34.14 -13.63 13.46
CA LEU A 463 -33.67 -14.94 12.98
C LEU A 463 -34.30 -15.31 11.64
N GLY A 464 -33.47 -15.77 10.71
CA GLY A 464 -33.88 -16.13 9.35
C GLY A 464 -34.13 -14.91 8.44
N ASN A 465 -33.84 -13.68 8.88
CA ASN A 465 -34.00 -12.47 8.09
C ASN A 465 -32.64 -11.80 7.81
N PRO A 466 -32.33 -11.43 6.56
CA PRO A 466 -31.10 -10.72 6.22
C PRO A 466 -31.10 -9.26 6.69
N VAL A 467 -32.25 -8.68 7.02
CA VAL A 467 -32.36 -7.29 7.52
C VAL A 467 -32.60 -7.31 9.03
N GLU A 468 -31.86 -6.47 9.75
CA GLU A 468 -31.96 -6.35 11.19
C GLU A 468 -33.06 -5.38 11.62
N LYS A 469 -33.45 -5.46 12.89
CA LYS A 469 -34.34 -4.46 13.48
C LYS A 469 -33.49 -3.29 13.96
N CYS A 470 -33.70 -2.13 13.34
CA CYS A 470 -32.97 -0.91 13.64
C CYS A 470 -33.93 0.25 13.97
N LYS A 471 -33.40 1.27 14.65
CA LYS A 471 -34.06 2.59 14.83
C LYS A 471 -33.37 3.61 13.94
N LYS A 472 -34.14 4.45 13.25
CA LYS A 472 -33.58 5.59 12.53
C LYS A 472 -32.87 6.54 13.51
N LEU A 473 -31.64 6.92 13.18
CA LEU A 473 -30.91 8.01 13.83
C LEU A 473 -30.97 9.22 12.90
N ALA A 474 -30.97 10.45 13.40
CA ALA A 474 -30.98 11.61 12.52
C ALA A 474 -29.58 11.82 11.93
N ASP A 475 -29.49 11.92 10.60
CA ASP A 475 -28.23 12.23 9.91
C ASP A 475 -28.24 13.66 9.37
N LEU A 476 -27.31 14.49 9.83
CA LEU A 476 -27.21 15.90 9.43
C LEU A 476 -26.34 16.10 8.17
N VAL A 477 -25.55 15.10 7.79
CA VAL A 477 -24.63 15.17 6.64
C VAL A 477 -25.23 14.44 5.45
N PHE A 478 -25.70 13.21 5.67
CA PHE A 478 -26.24 12.34 4.64
C PHE A 478 -27.76 12.27 4.72
N SER A 479 -28.45 13.40 4.52
CA SER A 479 -29.91 13.45 4.43
C SER A 479 -30.43 14.38 3.34
N VAL A 480 -31.63 14.07 2.82
CA VAL A 480 -32.37 14.87 1.85
C VAL A 480 -33.82 14.98 2.33
N SER A 481 -34.34 16.21 2.49
CA SER A 481 -35.74 16.46 2.88
C SER A 481 -36.23 15.62 4.06
N THR A 482 -35.41 15.53 5.10
CA THR A 482 -35.55 14.73 6.35
C THR A 482 -35.35 13.21 6.25
N ALA A 483 -35.15 12.65 5.05
CA ALA A 483 -34.83 11.25 4.88
C ALA A 483 -33.31 11.04 4.92
N ASN A 484 -32.84 10.10 5.73
CA ASN A 484 -31.46 9.66 5.64
C ASN A 484 -31.18 9.01 4.29
N THR A 485 -29.98 9.24 3.81
CA THR A 485 -29.38 8.62 2.63
C THR A 485 -28.22 7.73 3.07
N ARG A 486 -27.66 6.95 2.15
CA ARG A 486 -26.48 6.13 2.48
C ARG A 486 -25.28 7.02 2.77
N GLN A 487 -24.58 6.69 3.86
CA GLN A 487 -23.34 7.36 4.25
C GLN A 487 -22.20 6.93 3.32
N THR A 488 -21.20 7.79 3.16
CA THR A 488 -19.98 7.51 2.39
C THR A 488 -18.78 7.47 3.33
N THR A 489 -17.80 6.61 3.07
CA THR A 489 -16.57 6.56 3.88
C THR A 489 -15.74 7.84 3.74
N GLY A 490 -14.99 8.19 4.79
CA GLY A 490 -14.12 9.37 4.80
C GLY A 490 -12.80 9.24 4.03
N ARG A 491 -12.54 8.09 3.41
CA ARG A 491 -11.40 7.78 2.54
C ARG A 491 -11.83 6.88 1.39
N ASN A 492 -11.08 6.93 0.30
CA ASN A 492 -11.23 6.08 -0.86
C ASN A 492 -10.90 4.62 -0.51
N ALA A 493 -11.64 3.66 -1.07
CA ALA A 493 -11.41 2.24 -0.81
C ALA A 493 -10.17 1.75 -1.61
N PRO A 494 -9.08 1.29 -0.95
CA PRO A 494 -7.93 0.73 -1.66
C PRO A 494 -8.25 -0.66 -2.22
N SER A 495 -7.45 -1.16 -3.17
CA SER A 495 -7.59 -2.53 -3.67
C SER A 495 -7.36 -3.57 -2.56
N SER A 496 -8.21 -4.61 -2.52
CA SER A 496 -8.00 -5.83 -1.71
C SER A 496 -7.04 -6.84 -2.39
N ILE A 497 -6.76 -6.69 -3.68
CA ILE A 497 -5.85 -7.56 -4.43
C ILE A 497 -4.41 -7.24 -4.02
N ASN A 498 -3.59 -8.29 -3.80
CA ASN A 498 -2.24 -8.23 -3.25
C ASN A 498 -2.14 -7.61 -1.84
N ALA A 499 -3.26 -7.32 -1.15
CA ALA A 499 -3.23 -6.69 0.16
C ALA A 499 -2.51 -7.55 1.22
N VAL A 500 -2.42 -8.86 1.00
CA VAL A 500 -1.68 -9.81 1.85
C VAL A 500 -0.20 -9.47 2.03
N PHE A 501 0.43 -8.77 1.07
CA PHE A 501 1.85 -8.44 1.18
C PHE A 501 2.16 -7.28 2.13
N HIS A 502 1.15 -6.55 2.60
CA HIS A 502 1.36 -5.40 3.49
C HIS A 502 1.54 -5.82 4.96
N ASP A 503 2.50 -5.17 5.64
CA ASP A 503 2.75 -5.34 7.07
C ASP A 503 1.59 -4.79 7.93
N ARG A 504 1.02 -3.66 7.50
CA ARG A 504 -0.18 -3.05 8.11
C ARG A 504 -1.17 -2.60 7.04
N LEU A 505 -2.45 -2.60 7.38
CA LEU A 505 -3.53 -2.29 6.46
C LEU A 505 -4.35 -1.06 6.87
N PHE A 506 -5.26 -0.67 5.97
CA PHE A 506 -5.80 0.69 5.82
C PHE A 506 -4.76 1.74 5.39
N TRP A 507 -5.23 2.90 4.97
CA TRP A 507 -4.38 4.02 4.55
C TRP A 507 -3.47 4.55 5.67
N ASP A 508 -3.90 4.47 6.92
CA ASP A 508 -3.21 4.95 8.13
C ASP A 508 -2.53 3.83 8.93
N GLY A 509 -2.57 2.58 8.44
CA GLY A 509 -1.90 1.46 9.10
C GLY A 509 -2.56 0.99 10.41
N ARG A 510 -3.79 1.42 10.73
CA ARG A 510 -4.45 1.05 11.99
C ARG A 510 -4.79 -0.44 12.13
N ALA A 511 -4.91 -1.17 11.02
CA ALA A 511 -5.04 -2.62 11.05
C ALA A 511 -3.66 -3.23 11.29
N ASN A 512 -3.47 -3.69 12.51
CA ASN A 512 -2.20 -4.14 13.05
C ASN A 512 -1.78 -5.50 12.47
N ARG A 513 -0.47 -5.69 12.27
CA ARG A 513 0.13 -6.98 11.87
C ARG A 513 -0.22 -8.13 12.80
N TYR A 514 -0.35 -7.82 14.10
CA TYR A 514 -0.69 -8.79 15.14
C TYR A 514 -2.21 -8.87 15.30
N PHE A 515 -2.85 -9.93 14.81
CA PHE A 515 -4.28 -10.12 15.04
C PHE A 515 -4.55 -10.70 16.43
N ASN A 516 -5.47 -10.07 17.17
CA ASN A 516 -5.84 -10.44 18.54
C ASN A 516 -7.16 -11.24 18.63
N GLY A 517 -7.79 -11.56 17.50
CA GLY A 517 -9.06 -12.30 17.44
C GLY A 517 -10.33 -11.45 17.56
N VAL A 518 -10.22 -10.16 17.87
CA VAL A 518 -11.37 -9.32 18.29
C VAL A 518 -11.52 -8.06 17.45
N ASN A 519 -10.44 -7.30 17.24
CA ASN A 519 -10.52 -5.97 16.64
C ASN A 519 -9.26 -5.62 15.80
N PRO A 520 -9.27 -4.51 15.04
CA PRO A 520 -8.17 -4.16 14.14
C PRO A 520 -6.86 -3.77 14.83
N PHE A 521 -6.89 -3.40 16.11
CA PHE A 521 -5.76 -2.74 16.77
C PHE A 521 -4.71 -3.71 17.31
N GLY A 522 -5.02 -5.01 17.34
CA GLY A 522 -4.04 -6.05 17.69
C GLY A 522 -3.51 -5.89 19.11
N ASP A 523 -2.19 -5.98 19.25
CA ASP A 523 -1.47 -5.84 20.55
C ASP A 523 -1.65 -4.48 21.24
N LEU A 524 -2.23 -3.49 20.56
CA LEU A 524 -2.62 -2.21 21.17
C LEU A 524 -3.77 -2.38 22.16
N ASP A 525 -4.68 -3.34 21.91
CA ASP A 525 -5.73 -3.71 22.84
C ASP A 525 -5.29 -4.89 23.71
N LYS A 526 -4.87 -4.57 24.95
CA LYS A 526 -4.42 -5.57 25.94
C LYS A 526 -5.57 -6.33 26.58
N ASP A 527 -6.82 -5.94 26.35
CA ASP A 527 -8.02 -6.54 26.94
C ASP A 527 -8.79 -7.41 25.94
N ALA A 528 -8.39 -7.43 24.67
CA ALA A 528 -8.91 -8.36 23.68
C ALA A 528 -8.75 -9.83 24.14
N ARG A 529 -9.87 -10.55 24.25
CA ARG A 529 -9.92 -11.97 24.61
C ARG A 529 -10.87 -12.72 23.68
N VAL A 530 -10.50 -13.95 23.36
CA VAL A 530 -11.39 -14.95 22.77
C VAL A 530 -11.59 -16.09 23.76
N TYR A 531 -12.60 -16.91 23.55
CA TYR A 531 -12.82 -18.11 24.36
C TYR A 531 -12.07 -19.31 23.78
N VAL A 532 -11.60 -20.20 24.66
CA VAL A 532 -11.13 -21.53 24.33
C VAL A 532 -11.81 -22.52 25.27
N VAL A 533 -12.17 -23.71 24.77
CA VAL A 533 -12.71 -24.77 25.63
C VAL A 533 -11.57 -25.60 26.22
N SER A 534 -11.57 -25.74 27.55
CA SER A 534 -10.63 -26.60 28.28
C SER A 534 -10.89 -28.08 28.03
N GLU A 535 -9.94 -28.95 28.39
CA GLU A 535 -10.13 -30.41 28.36
C GLU A 535 -11.35 -30.89 29.18
N HIS A 536 -11.78 -30.09 30.17
CA HIS A 536 -12.94 -30.39 31.02
C HIS A 536 -14.25 -29.79 30.49
N GLY A 537 -14.23 -29.11 29.33
CA GLY A 537 -15.43 -28.58 28.67
C GLY A 537 -15.85 -27.17 29.11
N GLU A 538 -15.13 -26.56 30.04
CA GLU A 538 -15.35 -25.19 30.53
C GLU A 538 -14.73 -24.16 29.58
N LEU A 539 -15.40 -23.02 29.39
CA LEU A 539 -14.88 -21.91 28.61
C LEU A 539 -13.90 -21.05 29.40
N GLN A 540 -12.76 -20.75 28.80
CA GLN A 540 -11.74 -19.88 29.36
C GLN A 540 -11.45 -18.74 28.39
N GLN A 541 -11.36 -17.52 28.90
CA GLN A 541 -10.92 -16.37 28.11
C GLN A 541 -9.39 -16.37 28.01
N VAL A 542 -8.88 -16.28 26.79
CA VAL A 542 -7.44 -16.26 26.50
C VAL A 542 -7.11 -15.11 25.56
N GLN A 543 -5.87 -14.62 25.67
CA GLN A 543 -5.28 -13.75 24.66
C GLN A 543 -4.72 -14.63 23.55
N ILE A 544 -4.91 -14.19 22.31
CA ILE A 544 -4.25 -14.78 21.16
C ILE A 544 -3.48 -13.69 20.44
N ARG A 545 -2.48 -14.11 19.67
CA ARG A 545 -1.64 -13.23 18.86
C ARG A 545 -1.20 -14.01 17.63
N LEU A 546 -1.59 -13.52 16.45
CA LEU A 546 -1.11 -14.05 15.17
C LEU A 546 -0.34 -12.94 14.46
N ASP A 547 0.96 -13.16 14.22
CA ASP A 547 1.78 -12.27 13.42
C ASP A 547 1.50 -12.45 11.91
N ASN A 548 1.82 -11.46 11.08
CA ASN A 548 1.53 -11.43 9.64
C ASN A 548 0.04 -11.65 9.34
N ALA A 549 -0.83 -11.14 10.21
CA ALA A 549 -2.28 -11.30 10.14
C ALA A 549 -3.00 -9.95 9.95
N ALA A 550 -2.35 -8.98 9.31
CA ALA A 550 -2.93 -7.64 9.10
C ALA A 550 -4.29 -7.67 8.39
N LEU A 551 -4.50 -8.60 7.45
CA LEU A 551 -5.79 -8.80 6.78
C LEU A 551 -6.89 -9.25 7.78
N ALA A 552 -6.56 -10.12 8.74
CA ALA A 552 -7.54 -10.53 9.74
C ALA A 552 -7.92 -9.37 10.66
N SER A 553 -6.95 -8.55 11.05
CA SER A 553 -7.17 -7.29 11.78
C SER A 553 -8.01 -6.30 10.96
N GLN A 554 -7.74 -6.16 9.66
CA GLN A 554 -8.49 -5.28 8.77
C GLN A 554 -9.95 -5.75 8.64
N ALA A 555 -10.17 -7.04 8.41
CA ALA A 555 -11.47 -7.60 8.08
C ALA A 555 -12.50 -7.39 9.21
N VAL A 556 -12.07 -7.38 10.47
CA VAL A 556 -12.98 -7.20 11.62
C VAL A 556 -13.44 -5.76 11.83
N GLY A 557 -12.82 -4.77 11.17
CA GLY A 557 -13.20 -3.36 11.29
C GLY A 557 -14.54 -3.02 10.59
N PRO A 558 -14.64 -3.19 9.26
CA PRO A 558 -15.81 -2.77 8.49
C PRO A 558 -17.12 -3.45 8.91
N ALA A 559 -17.05 -4.70 9.39
CA ALA A 559 -18.21 -5.52 9.73
C ALA A 559 -19.12 -4.91 10.82
N LEU A 560 -18.56 -4.10 11.71
CA LEU A 560 -19.27 -3.39 12.79
C LEU A 560 -19.28 -1.86 12.63
N SER A 561 -18.73 -1.35 11.52
CA SER A 561 -18.68 0.09 11.24
C SER A 561 -20.07 0.65 10.92
N SER A 562 -20.48 1.70 11.64
CA SER A 562 -21.76 2.43 11.50
C SER A 562 -21.93 3.12 10.15
N VAL A 563 -20.81 3.34 9.44
CA VAL A 563 -20.76 3.93 8.11
C VAL A 563 -20.73 2.86 7.04
N GLU A 564 -19.96 1.78 7.23
CA GLU A 564 -19.72 0.78 6.21
C GLU A 564 -20.81 -0.29 6.17
N MET A 565 -20.90 -1.19 7.15
CA MET A 565 -21.75 -2.40 7.04
C MET A 565 -22.83 -2.52 8.13
N SER A 566 -22.75 -1.79 9.23
CA SER A 566 -23.52 -2.09 10.43
C SER A 566 -24.39 -0.93 10.89
N ALA A 567 -25.54 -1.24 11.49
CA ALA A 567 -26.20 -0.29 12.38
C ALA A 567 -25.35 -0.08 13.65
N ASP A 568 -25.40 1.13 14.22
CA ASP A 568 -24.64 1.51 15.40
C ASP A 568 -25.01 0.66 16.63
N GLY A 569 -24.00 0.18 17.36
CA GLY A 569 -24.16 -0.64 18.58
C GLY A 569 -24.29 -2.16 18.36
N ARG A 570 -24.18 -2.66 17.13
CA ARG A 570 -24.10 -4.10 16.84
C ARG A 570 -22.75 -4.69 17.27
N ASN A 571 -22.71 -5.97 17.63
CA ASN A 571 -21.49 -6.70 17.97
C ASN A 571 -21.32 -8.00 17.15
N PHE A 572 -20.12 -8.58 17.19
CA PHE A 572 -19.80 -9.81 16.46
C PHE A 572 -20.65 -11.02 16.86
N PRO A 573 -20.93 -11.28 18.16
CA PRO A 573 -21.82 -12.36 18.54
C PRO A 573 -23.23 -12.27 17.94
N GLU A 574 -23.81 -11.08 17.84
CA GLU A 574 -25.08 -10.86 17.15
C GLU A 574 -24.98 -11.11 15.63
N LEU A 575 -23.90 -10.64 14.98
CA LEU A 575 -23.63 -10.93 13.57
C LEU A 575 -23.51 -12.44 13.32
N GLY A 576 -22.76 -13.16 14.15
CA GLY A 576 -22.63 -14.62 14.06
C GLY A 576 -23.97 -15.33 14.22
N ARG A 577 -24.73 -14.97 15.27
CA ARG A 577 -26.08 -15.50 15.52
C ARG A 577 -27.03 -15.28 14.34
N LYS A 578 -27.00 -14.08 13.74
CA LYS A 578 -27.75 -13.78 12.51
C LYS A 578 -27.33 -14.73 11.39
N LEU A 579 -26.05 -14.78 11.06
CA LEU A 579 -25.56 -15.58 9.92
C LEU A 579 -25.81 -17.07 10.11
N PHE A 580 -25.71 -17.63 11.33
CA PHE A 580 -26.04 -19.04 11.59
C PHE A 580 -27.52 -19.37 11.34
N SER A 581 -28.41 -18.39 11.40
CA SER A 581 -29.82 -18.57 11.09
C SER A 581 -30.13 -18.54 9.59
N LEU A 582 -29.19 -18.09 8.75
CA LEU A 582 -29.37 -17.86 7.32
C LEU A 582 -28.71 -18.95 6.46
N GLN A 583 -29.17 -19.04 5.21
CA GLN A 583 -28.41 -19.74 4.16
C GLN A 583 -27.32 -18.79 3.64
N PRO A 584 -26.05 -19.22 3.56
CA PRO A 584 -24.98 -18.38 3.03
C PRO A 584 -25.26 -17.94 1.59
N LEU A 585 -25.02 -16.65 1.30
CA LEU A 585 -25.18 -16.05 -0.03
C LEU A 585 -26.60 -16.19 -0.63
N ALA A 586 -27.64 -16.31 0.20
CA ALA A 586 -29.02 -16.56 -0.26
C ALA A 586 -29.57 -15.44 -1.17
N LEU A 587 -29.01 -14.23 -1.07
CA LEU A 587 -29.38 -13.08 -1.88
C LEU A 587 -28.57 -12.97 -3.18
N GLN A 588 -27.67 -13.90 -3.46
CA GLN A 588 -26.75 -13.89 -4.59
C GLN A 588 -26.87 -15.19 -5.40
N LYS A 589 -26.63 -15.10 -6.71
CA LYS A 589 -26.27 -16.27 -7.51
C LYS A 589 -24.81 -16.64 -7.29
N VAL A 590 -24.52 -17.93 -7.35
CA VAL A 590 -23.15 -18.47 -7.37
C VAL A 590 -22.95 -19.20 -8.69
N HIS A 591 -21.87 -18.88 -9.41
CA HIS A 591 -21.58 -19.51 -10.68
C HIS A 591 -21.24 -21.00 -10.47
N GLN A 592 -21.72 -21.89 -11.35
CA GLN A 592 -21.48 -23.33 -11.23
C GLN A 592 -19.99 -23.70 -11.28
N ASN A 593 -19.20 -22.94 -12.03
CA ASN A 593 -17.74 -23.10 -12.17
C ASN A 593 -16.95 -22.10 -11.31
N ASP A 594 -17.56 -21.44 -10.32
CA ASP A 594 -16.79 -20.65 -9.32
C ASP A 594 -15.65 -21.53 -8.77
N SER A 595 -14.46 -20.95 -8.66
CA SER A 595 -13.23 -21.69 -8.35
C SER A 595 -13.21 -22.28 -6.94
N VAL A 596 -13.97 -21.69 -6.01
CA VAL A 596 -14.02 -22.07 -4.59
C VAL A 596 -15.42 -22.50 -4.17
N LEU A 597 -16.45 -21.72 -4.51
CA LEU A 597 -17.82 -21.89 -4.05
C LEU A 597 -18.67 -22.78 -4.96
N GLY A 598 -18.21 -23.08 -6.17
CA GLY A 598 -18.98 -23.84 -7.16
C GLY A 598 -19.43 -25.21 -6.66
N ILE A 599 -18.58 -25.90 -5.90
CA ILE A 599 -18.89 -27.21 -5.31
C ILE A 599 -19.92 -27.15 -4.17
N TYR A 600 -20.10 -25.97 -3.56
CA TYR A 600 -21.04 -25.73 -2.46
C TYR A 600 -22.34 -25.09 -2.94
N ARG A 601 -22.44 -24.72 -4.21
CA ARG A 601 -23.58 -24.06 -4.82
C ARG A 601 -24.87 -24.83 -4.55
N SER A 602 -25.92 -24.11 -4.14
CA SER A 602 -27.26 -24.68 -3.99
C SER A 602 -27.82 -25.15 -5.35
N SER A 603 -28.73 -26.13 -5.35
CA SER A 603 -29.38 -26.61 -6.58
C SER A 603 -30.16 -25.50 -7.30
N SER A 604 -30.71 -24.54 -6.56
CA SER A 604 -31.38 -23.35 -7.11
C SER A 604 -30.42 -22.39 -7.82
N GLY A 605 -29.12 -22.52 -7.58
CA GLY A 605 -28.09 -21.58 -7.99
C GLY A 605 -27.98 -20.30 -7.18
N ARG A 606 -28.89 -20.08 -6.23
CA ARG A 606 -28.80 -18.98 -5.27
C ARG A 606 -28.31 -19.48 -3.92
N GLY A 607 -27.25 -18.86 -3.44
CA GLY A 607 -26.55 -19.23 -2.22
C GLY A 607 -25.87 -20.59 -2.25
N LEU A 608 -25.34 -20.96 -1.10
CA LEU A 608 -24.70 -22.26 -0.86
C LEU A 608 -25.69 -23.26 -0.28
N ASN A 609 -25.45 -24.55 -0.48
CA ASN A 609 -26.22 -25.62 0.13
C ASN A 609 -26.00 -25.58 1.66
N ARG A 610 -27.08 -25.39 2.42
CA ARG A 610 -27.03 -25.21 3.87
C ARG A 610 -26.49 -26.43 4.62
N ASP A 611 -26.77 -27.63 4.11
CA ASP A 611 -26.40 -28.88 4.78
C ASP A 611 -24.91 -29.17 4.65
N THR A 612 -24.31 -28.80 3.51
CA THR A 612 -22.89 -29.05 3.24
C THR A 612 -22.00 -27.83 3.47
N ALA A 613 -22.57 -26.63 3.48
CA ALA A 613 -21.82 -25.37 3.48
C ALA A 613 -22.50 -24.25 4.27
N GLY A 614 -23.37 -24.56 5.23
CA GLY A 614 -23.87 -23.57 6.19
C GLY A 614 -22.73 -22.98 7.03
N TYR A 615 -22.83 -21.72 7.48
CA TYR A 615 -21.75 -21.05 8.20
C TYR A 615 -21.22 -21.82 9.42
N ALA A 616 -22.12 -22.33 10.26
CA ALA A 616 -21.72 -23.14 11.41
C ALA A 616 -21.04 -24.47 10.98
N GLN A 617 -21.43 -25.05 9.84
CA GLN A 617 -20.80 -26.26 9.31
C GLN A 617 -19.39 -25.96 8.80
N LEU A 618 -19.24 -24.90 7.99
CA LEU A 618 -17.93 -24.46 7.49
C LEU A 618 -16.97 -24.12 8.64
N ILE A 619 -17.45 -23.48 9.71
CA ILE A 619 -16.61 -23.21 10.88
C ILE A 619 -16.14 -24.51 11.54
N ARG A 620 -17.03 -25.50 11.72
CA ARG A 620 -16.65 -26.80 12.32
C ARG A 620 -15.62 -27.57 11.50
N GLU A 621 -15.70 -27.45 10.18
CA GLU A 621 -14.76 -28.11 9.26
C GLU A 621 -13.45 -27.33 9.13
N ALA A 622 -13.49 -26.00 9.16
CA ALA A 622 -12.35 -25.13 8.96
C ALA A 622 -11.51 -24.89 10.23
N PHE A 623 -12.13 -24.82 11.41
CA PHE A 623 -11.45 -24.42 12.65
C PHE A 623 -11.34 -25.57 13.65
N ARG A 624 -10.25 -25.53 14.42
CA ARG A 624 -9.98 -26.50 15.49
C ARG A 624 -11.11 -26.46 16.55
N PRO A 625 -11.59 -27.62 17.04
CA PRO A 625 -12.74 -27.70 17.96
C PRO A 625 -12.61 -26.88 19.23
N GLU A 626 -11.41 -26.72 19.77
CA GLU A 626 -11.12 -25.95 20.98
C GLU A 626 -11.60 -24.49 20.90
N TRP A 627 -11.84 -23.95 19.70
CA TRP A 627 -12.34 -22.58 19.52
C TRP A 627 -13.86 -22.48 19.42
N TRP A 628 -14.60 -23.56 19.16
CA TRP A 628 -16.06 -23.50 18.91
C TRP A 628 -16.91 -24.56 19.64
N SER A 629 -16.33 -25.65 20.15
CA SER A 629 -17.09 -26.82 20.61
C SER A 629 -17.56 -26.75 22.07
N GLY A 630 -17.42 -25.59 22.71
CA GLY A 630 -17.79 -25.38 24.10
C GLY A 630 -19.31 -25.41 24.28
N LYS A 631 -19.78 -26.09 25.33
CA LYS A 631 -21.22 -26.25 25.59
C LYS A 631 -21.77 -25.21 26.56
N GLN A 632 -20.91 -24.52 27.30
CA GLN A 632 -21.27 -23.45 28.19
C GLN A 632 -21.77 -22.25 27.37
N ILE A 633 -22.86 -21.63 27.84
CA ILE A 633 -23.33 -20.34 27.35
C ILE A 633 -22.58 -19.25 28.12
N THR A 634 -22.06 -18.25 27.40
CA THR A 634 -21.36 -17.12 28.03
C THR A 634 -22.31 -16.33 28.94
N GLU A 635 -21.75 -15.52 29.84
CA GLU A 635 -22.56 -14.67 30.73
C GLU A 635 -23.50 -13.73 29.96
N SER A 636 -23.08 -13.31 28.76
CA SER A 636 -23.87 -12.48 27.84
C SER A 636 -24.89 -13.28 27.01
N GLY A 637 -25.04 -14.59 27.23
CA GLY A 637 -26.06 -15.41 26.58
C GLY A 637 -25.70 -15.93 25.19
N TYR A 638 -24.41 -16.02 24.85
CA TYR A 638 -23.95 -16.52 23.54
C TYR A 638 -23.37 -17.94 23.64
N THR A 639 -23.53 -18.73 22.58
CA THR A 639 -22.76 -19.96 22.43
C THR A 639 -21.27 -19.65 22.23
N HIS A 640 -20.40 -20.64 22.43
CA HIS A 640 -18.96 -20.47 22.18
C HIS A 640 -18.68 -19.98 20.74
N MET A 641 -19.33 -20.58 19.75
CA MET A 641 -19.15 -20.22 18.34
C MET A 641 -19.65 -18.80 18.02
N GLU A 642 -20.75 -18.35 18.63
CA GLU A 642 -21.21 -16.96 18.51
C GLU A 642 -20.22 -16.00 19.17
N ALA A 643 -19.77 -16.30 20.39
CA ALA A 643 -18.85 -15.45 21.15
C ALA A 643 -17.52 -15.21 20.41
N ASN A 644 -17.01 -16.22 19.71
CA ASN A 644 -15.77 -16.15 18.94
C ASN A 644 -15.98 -15.75 17.47
N PHE A 645 -17.13 -15.21 17.07
CA PHE A 645 -17.41 -15.01 15.64
C PHE A 645 -16.41 -14.07 14.93
N SER A 646 -15.85 -13.08 15.64
CA SER A 646 -14.78 -12.20 15.12
C SER A 646 -13.51 -12.96 14.71
N LEU A 647 -13.16 -14.02 15.43
CA LEU A 647 -12.00 -14.88 15.13
C LEU A 647 -12.18 -15.58 13.78
N TYR A 648 -13.35 -16.18 13.56
CA TYR A 648 -13.65 -16.88 12.31
C TYR A 648 -13.76 -15.89 11.15
N TRP A 649 -14.42 -14.76 11.37
CA TRP A 649 -14.55 -13.69 10.39
C TRP A 649 -13.18 -13.21 9.90
N GLY A 650 -12.31 -12.80 10.83
CA GLY A 650 -10.99 -12.29 10.50
C GLY A 650 -10.11 -13.30 9.79
N LEU A 651 -9.94 -14.51 10.35
CA LEU A 651 -9.04 -15.51 9.80
C LEU A 651 -9.53 -16.10 8.47
N ALA A 652 -10.84 -16.30 8.31
CA ALA A 652 -11.38 -16.84 7.07
C ALA A 652 -11.25 -15.82 5.92
N ILE A 653 -11.58 -14.55 6.16
CA ILE A 653 -11.43 -13.49 5.14
C ILE A 653 -9.96 -13.27 4.80
N MET A 654 -9.06 -13.22 5.80
CA MET A 654 -7.60 -13.18 5.55
C MET A 654 -7.17 -14.31 4.62
N LEU A 655 -7.62 -15.54 4.87
CA LEU A 655 -7.25 -16.68 4.06
C LEU A 655 -7.78 -16.59 2.63
N TYR A 656 -9.00 -16.09 2.45
CA TYR A 656 -9.52 -15.81 1.11
C TYR A 656 -8.72 -14.70 0.41
N GLU A 657 -8.51 -13.55 1.05
CA GLU A 657 -7.76 -12.43 0.48
C GLU A 657 -6.29 -12.79 0.21
N SER A 658 -5.70 -13.73 0.96
CA SER A 658 -4.37 -14.28 0.68
C SER A 658 -4.26 -15.02 -0.65
N THR A 659 -5.40 -15.41 -1.25
CA THR A 659 -5.44 -16.02 -2.59
C THR A 659 -5.48 -14.99 -3.72
N LEU A 660 -5.82 -13.74 -3.42
CA LEU A 660 -6.01 -12.68 -4.42
C LEU A 660 -4.66 -12.07 -4.84
N VAL A 661 -3.80 -12.89 -5.45
CA VAL A 661 -2.45 -12.52 -5.90
C VAL A 661 -2.41 -12.37 -7.43
N SER A 662 -1.95 -11.21 -7.90
CA SER A 662 -1.88 -10.81 -9.31
C SER A 662 -0.44 -10.78 -9.84
N ASP A 663 0.12 -11.96 -9.99
CA ASP A 663 1.51 -12.25 -10.38
C ASP A 663 1.71 -12.58 -11.88
N GLN A 664 0.74 -12.26 -12.74
CA GLN A 664 0.77 -12.55 -14.19
C GLN A 664 0.54 -11.32 -15.06
N THR A 665 1.14 -10.18 -14.67
CA THR A 665 1.13 -8.95 -15.47
C THR A 665 2.10 -9.05 -16.67
N PRO A 666 1.96 -8.22 -17.71
CA PRO A 666 2.99 -8.04 -18.73
C PRO A 666 4.37 -7.71 -18.14
N PHE A 667 4.43 -6.93 -17.06
CA PHE A 667 5.68 -6.68 -16.34
C PHE A 667 6.28 -7.96 -15.73
N ASP A 668 5.47 -8.88 -15.18
CA ASP A 668 5.99 -10.14 -14.64
C ASP A 668 6.62 -11.00 -15.74
N ALA A 669 6.01 -11.07 -16.94
CA ALA A 669 6.60 -11.75 -18.08
C ALA A 669 7.93 -11.10 -18.51
N PHE A 670 7.97 -9.76 -18.53
CA PHE A 670 9.19 -9.00 -18.79
C PHE A 670 10.29 -9.29 -17.76
N ALA A 671 9.96 -9.29 -16.47
CA ALA A 671 10.89 -9.58 -15.38
C ALA A 671 11.41 -11.03 -15.42
N LYS A 672 10.65 -11.96 -16.01
CA LYS A 672 11.08 -13.35 -16.30
C LYS A 672 11.90 -13.51 -17.58
N GLY A 673 12.12 -12.42 -18.34
CA GLY A 673 12.99 -12.40 -19.51
C GLY A 673 12.29 -12.17 -20.85
N ASP A 674 10.95 -12.09 -20.90
CA ASP A 674 10.24 -11.73 -22.14
C ASP A 674 10.33 -10.23 -22.43
N ARG A 675 11.37 -9.84 -23.15
CA ARG A 675 11.62 -8.44 -23.53
C ARG A 675 10.53 -7.84 -24.43
N SER A 676 9.64 -8.66 -25.00
CA SER A 676 8.53 -8.20 -25.84
C SER A 676 7.27 -7.88 -25.06
N ALA A 677 7.20 -8.28 -23.77
CA ALA A 677 6.03 -8.08 -22.93
C ALA A 677 5.79 -6.62 -22.55
N LEU A 678 6.80 -5.75 -22.62
CA LEU A 678 6.65 -4.30 -22.52
C LEU A 678 6.82 -3.65 -23.89
N SER A 679 5.93 -2.72 -24.22
CA SER A 679 6.10 -1.86 -25.40
C SER A 679 7.34 -0.95 -25.27
N VAL A 680 7.78 -0.37 -26.39
CA VAL A 680 8.88 0.62 -26.40
C VAL A 680 8.57 1.83 -25.51
N ASN A 681 7.32 2.29 -25.52
CA ASN A 681 6.88 3.41 -24.68
C ASN A 681 6.78 3.01 -23.21
N ALA A 682 6.26 1.81 -22.91
CA ALA A 682 6.23 1.29 -21.55
C ALA A 682 7.64 1.12 -20.97
N MET A 683 8.63 0.69 -21.76
CA MET A 683 10.04 0.68 -21.34
C MET A 683 10.58 2.09 -21.06
N LYS A 684 10.21 3.09 -21.88
CA LYS A 684 10.55 4.49 -21.62
C LYS A 684 9.90 4.99 -20.31
N GLY A 685 8.64 4.67 -20.10
CA GLY A 685 7.90 4.96 -18.87
C GLY A 685 8.52 4.32 -17.64
N PHE A 686 8.87 3.03 -17.74
CA PHE A 686 9.55 2.29 -16.67
C PHE A 686 10.89 2.92 -16.32
N ARG A 687 11.67 3.36 -17.31
CA ARG A 687 12.92 4.09 -17.06
C ARG A 687 12.67 5.39 -16.29
N ILE A 688 11.66 6.17 -16.67
CA ILE A 688 11.28 7.41 -15.95
C ILE A 688 10.84 7.07 -14.53
N PHE A 689 10.02 6.03 -14.37
CA PHE A 689 9.54 5.54 -13.07
C PHE A 689 10.69 5.18 -12.12
N LEU A 690 11.75 4.52 -12.62
CA LEU A 690 12.92 4.14 -11.83
C LEU A 690 13.85 5.31 -11.49
N ASN A 691 13.89 6.34 -12.34
CA ASN A 691 14.93 7.37 -12.32
C ASN A 691 14.34 8.75 -12.07
N GLU A 692 13.96 9.46 -13.14
CA GLU A 692 13.58 10.87 -13.09
C GLU A 692 12.32 11.10 -12.24
N GLY A 693 11.38 10.15 -12.25
CA GLY A 693 10.18 10.16 -11.42
C GLY A 693 10.39 9.62 -10.00
N LYS A 694 11.47 8.88 -9.76
CA LYS A 694 11.81 8.26 -8.45
C LYS A 694 10.67 7.44 -7.81
N CYS A 695 9.67 7.03 -8.57
CA CYS A 695 8.46 6.37 -8.07
C CYS A 695 8.80 5.07 -7.33
N ILE A 696 9.84 4.38 -7.80
CA ILE A 696 10.39 3.17 -7.18
C ILE A 696 10.93 3.39 -5.76
N ASN A 697 11.15 4.64 -5.31
CA ASN A 697 11.64 4.96 -3.95
C ASN A 697 10.54 4.89 -2.88
N CYS A 698 9.28 4.66 -3.29
CA CYS A 698 8.18 4.38 -2.36
C CYS A 698 7.40 3.12 -2.78
N HIS A 699 7.40 2.80 -4.09
CA HIS A 699 6.70 1.65 -4.68
C HIS A 699 7.69 0.54 -5.05
N HIS A 700 8.36 -0.02 -4.04
CA HIS A 700 9.53 -0.89 -4.22
C HIS A 700 9.16 -2.33 -4.56
N GLY A 701 10.20 -3.06 -4.98
CA GLY A 701 10.18 -4.51 -5.10
C GLY A 701 9.19 -5.05 -6.15
N PRO A 702 9.09 -6.37 -6.28
CA PRO A 702 8.09 -7.02 -7.14
C PRO A 702 6.65 -6.62 -6.84
N GLU A 703 6.34 -6.20 -5.62
CA GLU A 703 5.00 -5.78 -5.20
C GLU A 703 4.60 -4.39 -5.72
N PHE A 704 5.57 -3.57 -6.15
CA PHE A 704 5.38 -2.16 -6.49
C PHE A 704 4.61 -1.39 -5.40
N ALA A 705 4.99 -1.61 -4.14
CA ALA A 705 4.26 -1.14 -2.97
C ALA A 705 5.24 -0.69 -1.88
N GLY A 706 4.75 0.16 -0.97
CA GLY A 706 5.42 0.41 0.30
C GLY A 706 4.77 -0.36 1.44
N ALA A 707 5.43 -0.34 2.59
CA ALA A 707 4.99 -0.98 3.83
C ALA A 707 4.68 -2.48 3.64
N THR A 708 5.48 -3.18 2.84
CA THR A 708 5.35 -4.63 2.62
C THR A 708 6.14 -5.39 3.66
N VAL A 709 5.68 -6.62 3.98
CA VAL A 709 6.39 -7.52 4.90
C VAL A 709 7.79 -7.83 4.36
N SER A 710 7.92 -8.06 3.06
CA SER A 710 9.20 -8.36 2.40
C SER A 710 10.24 -7.27 2.59
N MET A 711 9.83 -5.99 2.55
CA MET A 711 10.71 -4.83 2.70
C MET A 711 11.00 -4.48 4.15
N ILE A 712 10.01 -4.58 5.03
CA ILE A 712 10.17 -4.12 6.41
C ILE A 712 10.93 -5.17 7.25
N ARG A 713 10.55 -6.45 7.14
CA ARG A 713 10.96 -7.53 8.06
C ARG A 713 11.04 -8.90 7.35
N GLY A 714 11.37 -8.92 6.06
CA GLY A 714 11.19 -10.11 5.22
C GLY A 714 12.29 -10.30 4.18
N GLN A 715 11.90 -10.89 3.04
CA GLN A 715 12.84 -11.41 2.04
C GLN A 715 13.76 -10.35 1.41
N LEU A 716 13.37 -9.08 1.40
CA LEU A 716 14.12 -7.99 0.75
C LEU A 716 14.93 -7.14 1.73
N SER A 717 14.45 -6.94 2.96
CA SER A 717 15.19 -6.29 4.05
C SER A 717 14.64 -6.68 5.43
N GLU A 718 15.52 -6.61 6.44
CA GLU A 718 15.23 -6.81 7.86
C GLU A 718 15.48 -5.51 8.70
N ASP A 719 15.59 -4.37 8.01
CA ASP A 719 15.94 -3.08 8.64
C ASP A 719 14.85 -2.58 9.62
N GLY A 720 13.64 -3.15 9.57
CA GLY A 720 12.54 -2.87 10.48
C GLY A 720 11.60 -1.77 9.95
N GLY A 721 10.55 -1.48 10.72
CA GLY A 721 9.47 -0.58 10.31
C GLY A 721 9.68 0.90 10.62
N ILE A 722 10.84 1.29 11.17
CA ILE A 722 11.17 2.68 11.52
C ILE A 722 12.51 3.02 10.87
N HIS A 723 12.53 4.07 10.04
CA HIS A 723 13.71 4.49 9.29
C HIS A 723 14.01 5.98 9.54
N PHE A 724 15.23 6.41 9.23
CA PHE A 724 15.68 7.79 9.38
C PHE A 724 16.02 8.38 8.02
N MET A 725 15.30 9.40 7.59
CA MET A 725 15.47 9.98 6.25
C MET A 725 15.43 11.51 6.26
N PRO A 726 16.00 12.16 5.21
CA PRO A 726 15.76 13.57 4.97
C PRO A 726 14.30 13.82 4.58
N MET A 727 13.65 14.72 5.33
CA MET A 727 12.35 15.31 4.99
C MET A 727 12.57 16.73 4.44
N ALA A 728 11.51 17.35 3.89
CA ALA A 728 11.57 18.73 3.39
C ALA A 728 12.15 19.70 4.43
N ARG A 729 11.88 19.46 5.73
CA ARG A 729 12.46 20.22 6.85
C ARG A 729 13.46 19.42 7.69
N GLY A 730 14.56 18.98 7.08
CA GLY A 730 15.65 18.31 7.81
C GLY A 730 15.35 16.85 8.15
N LEU A 731 16.21 16.23 8.94
CA LEU A 731 16.15 14.79 9.21
C LEU A 731 15.05 14.42 10.22
N ALA A 732 14.38 13.30 10.03
CA ALA A 732 13.39 12.74 10.95
C ALA A 732 13.31 11.22 10.85
N TYR A 733 12.79 10.60 11.91
CA TYR A 733 12.33 9.22 11.87
C TYR A 733 10.91 9.13 11.30
N TYR A 734 10.61 8.05 10.59
CA TYR A 734 9.29 7.82 10.01
C TYR A 734 8.97 6.33 9.99
N ASP A 735 7.70 6.02 9.75
CA ASP A 735 7.21 4.66 9.57
C ASP A 735 7.44 4.22 8.12
N GLU A 736 8.25 3.16 7.92
CA GLU A 736 8.64 2.70 6.58
C GLU A 736 7.41 2.38 5.72
N GLY A 737 7.37 2.94 4.50
CA GLY A 737 6.27 2.80 3.56
C GLY A 737 5.06 3.73 3.77
N PHE A 738 5.12 4.64 4.75
CA PHE A 738 4.12 5.69 4.96
C PHE A 738 4.72 7.06 4.64
N TYR A 739 4.13 7.77 3.67
CA TYR A 739 4.69 9.02 3.17
C TYR A 739 3.65 10.13 3.13
N ASN A 740 4.04 11.33 3.53
CA ASN A 740 3.28 12.55 3.26
C ASN A 740 3.79 13.13 1.93
N ILE A 741 2.96 13.04 0.91
CA ILE A 741 3.24 13.58 -0.44
C ILE A 741 2.51 14.91 -0.69
N GLY A 742 1.77 15.42 0.31
CA GLY A 742 0.99 16.66 0.26
C GLY A 742 -0.12 16.69 -0.79
N VAL A 743 -0.91 15.61 -0.87
CA VAL A 743 -2.20 15.62 -1.61
C VAL A 743 -3.18 16.63 -1.01
N ARG A 744 -3.19 16.76 0.32
CA ARG A 744 -3.96 17.74 1.11
C ARG A 744 -3.09 18.27 2.26
N PRO A 745 -3.46 19.39 2.91
CA PRO A 745 -2.84 19.81 4.16
C PRO A 745 -2.96 18.75 5.26
N THR A 746 -1.88 18.52 6.01
CA THR A 746 -1.84 17.61 7.20
C THR A 746 -2.94 17.91 8.23
N THR A 747 -3.39 19.16 8.34
CA THR A 747 -4.47 19.54 9.26
C THR A 747 -5.83 18.97 8.87
N GLU A 748 -6.02 18.57 7.61
CA GLU A 748 -7.28 18.01 7.12
C GLU A 748 -7.39 16.49 7.33
N ASP A 749 -6.28 15.77 7.16
CA ASP A 749 -6.16 14.35 7.45
C ASP A 749 -4.74 14.03 7.95
N ILE A 750 -4.64 13.52 9.18
CA ILE A 750 -3.36 13.28 9.86
C ILE A 750 -2.76 11.91 9.52
N GLY A 751 -3.52 11.03 8.86
CA GLY A 751 -3.04 9.71 8.46
C GLY A 751 -2.54 8.87 9.63
N ILE A 752 -1.38 8.23 9.46
CA ILE A 752 -0.74 7.38 10.50
C ILE A 752 -0.28 8.15 11.74
N GLY A 753 -0.20 9.48 11.66
CA GLY A 753 0.05 10.34 12.80
C GLY A 753 -1.06 10.28 13.87
N ALA A 754 -2.27 9.80 13.53
CA ALA A 754 -3.35 9.71 14.49
C ALA A 754 -3.02 8.82 15.71
N ALA A 755 -3.74 9.05 16.81
CA ALA A 755 -3.77 8.17 17.96
C ALA A 755 -5.19 7.66 18.18
N HIS A 756 -5.34 6.38 18.49
CA HIS A 756 -6.62 5.87 18.97
C HIS A 756 -6.89 6.43 20.38
N PRO A 757 -8.10 6.93 20.69
CA PRO A 757 -8.41 7.53 21.99
C PRO A 757 -8.10 6.61 23.18
N LEU A 758 -8.34 5.30 23.02
CA LEU A 758 -8.10 4.30 24.06
C LEU A 758 -6.71 3.65 24.01
N PHE A 759 -6.10 3.53 22.82
CA PHE A 759 -4.95 2.66 22.63
C PHE A 759 -3.65 3.40 22.28
N GLY A 760 -3.70 4.71 22.09
CA GLY A 760 -2.53 5.53 21.82
C GLY A 760 -2.13 5.57 20.34
N PRO A 761 -0.89 5.99 20.03
CA PRO A 761 -0.45 6.28 18.66
C PRO A 761 -0.51 5.08 17.72
N LEU A 762 -0.90 5.31 16.46
CA LEU A 762 -0.86 4.28 15.41
C LEU A 762 0.56 4.06 14.86
N SER A 763 1.32 5.15 14.70
CA SER A 763 2.70 5.12 14.21
C SER A 763 3.64 4.30 15.10
N TYR A 764 4.44 3.44 14.50
CA TYR A 764 5.53 2.72 15.15
C TYR A 764 6.57 3.69 15.72
N SER A 765 6.95 4.72 14.96
CA SER A 765 7.91 5.74 15.41
C SER A 765 7.44 6.43 16.69
N ARG A 766 6.17 6.85 16.77
CA ARG A 766 5.60 7.47 17.98
C ARG A 766 5.49 6.50 19.15
N ARG A 767 5.18 5.23 18.87
CA ARG A 767 5.15 4.18 19.89
C ARG A 767 6.54 3.88 20.44
N GLU A 768 7.57 3.87 19.61
CA GLU A 768 8.95 3.70 20.06
C GLU A 768 9.36 4.87 20.98
N GLN A 769 9.03 6.12 20.60
CA GLN A 769 9.27 7.30 21.43
C GLN A 769 8.59 7.23 22.81
N SER A 770 7.43 6.59 22.90
CA SER A 770 6.69 6.40 24.15
C SER A 770 7.01 5.09 24.88
N GLY A 771 7.88 4.24 24.33
CA GLY A 771 8.21 2.92 24.87
C GLY A 771 7.07 1.89 24.77
N GLN A 772 6.18 2.05 23.80
CA GLN A 772 4.97 1.24 23.56
C GLN A 772 5.04 0.41 22.26
N ASP A 773 6.20 0.37 21.59
CA ASP A 773 6.41 -0.48 20.41
C ASP A 773 6.71 -1.93 20.86
N PRO A 774 5.90 -2.93 20.45
CA PRO A 774 6.16 -4.34 20.74
C PRO A 774 7.41 -4.86 20.02
N ASP A 775 7.85 -4.19 18.94
CA ASP A 775 9.01 -4.56 18.13
C ASP A 775 10.19 -3.58 18.35
N ALA A 776 10.24 -2.96 19.54
CA ALA A 776 11.19 -1.91 19.89
C ALA A 776 12.64 -2.32 19.63
N LYS A 777 13.39 -1.44 18.96
CA LYS A 777 14.84 -1.55 18.78
C LYS A 777 15.61 -0.58 19.70
N HIS A 778 14.89 0.21 20.49
CA HIS A 778 15.32 1.17 21.51
C HIS A 778 16.30 2.26 21.04
N PHE A 779 16.13 2.75 19.80
CA PHE A 779 17.01 3.79 19.24
C PHE A 779 16.38 5.19 19.19
N LEU A 780 15.06 5.32 19.33
CA LEU A 780 14.39 6.62 19.44
C LEU A 780 14.24 7.05 20.90
N THR A 781 14.39 8.34 21.12
CA THR A 781 14.11 9.04 22.36
C THR A 781 12.93 10.00 22.19
N ALA A 782 12.32 10.43 23.29
CA ALA A 782 11.19 11.37 23.27
C ALA A 782 11.52 12.74 22.64
N GLY A 783 12.81 13.10 22.51
CA GLY A 783 13.25 14.35 21.89
C GLY A 783 13.54 14.26 20.39
N ASP A 784 13.57 13.04 19.84
CA ASP A 784 13.82 12.85 18.41
C ASP A 784 12.66 13.36 17.57
N ARG A 785 12.97 13.84 16.37
CA ARG A 785 11.92 14.29 15.45
C ARG A 785 11.33 13.09 14.71
N VAL A 786 10.01 12.98 14.73
CA VAL A 786 9.25 12.04 13.89
C VAL A 786 8.49 12.81 12.82
N ALA A 787 8.42 12.24 11.62
CA ALA A 787 7.70 12.78 10.47
C ALA A 787 6.66 11.74 10.02
N VAL A 788 5.45 11.84 10.57
CA VAL A 788 4.38 10.85 10.39
C VAL A 788 3.00 11.50 10.20
N ASP A 789 2.90 12.82 10.36
CA ASP A 789 1.63 13.50 10.19
C ASP A 789 1.33 13.72 8.70
N GLY A 790 0.09 13.44 8.30
CA GLY A 790 -0.35 13.49 6.91
C GLY A 790 0.26 12.37 6.04
N ALA A 791 0.91 11.38 6.66
CA ALA A 791 1.52 10.26 5.96
C ALA A 791 0.55 9.08 5.79
N PHE A 792 0.57 8.47 4.61
CA PHE A 792 -0.28 7.34 4.25
C PHE A 792 0.53 6.22 3.60
N LYS A 793 0.03 4.99 3.75
CA LYS A 793 0.63 3.80 3.15
C LYS A 793 0.74 3.96 1.63
N ALA A 794 1.93 3.77 1.07
CA ALA A 794 2.10 3.66 -0.37
C ALA A 794 1.44 2.36 -0.88
N PRO A 795 0.36 2.45 -1.68
CA PRO A 795 -0.36 1.28 -2.16
C PRO A 795 0.44 0.51 -3.21
N THR A 796 0.06 -0.74 -3.49
CA THR A 796 0.54 -1.44 -4.68
C THR A 796 0.09 -0.72 -5.95
N LEU A 797 0.97 -0.66 -6.94
CA LEU A 797 0.63 -0.17 -8.28
C LEU A 797 0.20 -1.28 -9.25
N ARG A 798 0.10 -2.52 -8.78
CA ARG A 798 -0.44 -3.62 -9.58
C ARG A 798 -1.94 -3.44 -9.77
N ASN A 799 -2.41 -3.63 -11.01
CA ASN A 799 -3.78 -3.38 -11.46
C ASN A 799 -4.27 -1.95 -11.30
N VAL A 800 -3.35 -0.98 -11.17
CA VAL A 800 -3.70 0.42 -10.88
C VAL A 800 -4.59 1.05 -11.96
N GLU A 801 -4.54 0.57 -13.21
CA GLU A 801 -5.47 0.92 -14.29
C GLU A 801 -6.96 0.80 -13.87
N LEU A 802 -7.29 -0.19 -13.04
CA LEU A 802 -8.66 -0.60 -12.71
C LEU A 802 -9.13 -0.10 -11.34
N THR A 803 -8.31 0.63 -10.60
CA THR A 803 -8.56 0.97 -9.18
C THR A 803 -8.66 2.48 -8.94
N GLY A 804 -9.09 3.24 -9.95
CA GLY A 804 -9.44 4.64 -9.78
C GLY A 804 -10.74 4.83 -8.98
N PRO A 805 -11.06 6.06 -8.52
CA PRO A 805 -10.18 7.23 -8.52
C PRO A 805 -8.99 7.05 -7.58
N TYR A 806 -8.02 7.95 -7.64
CA TYR A 806 -6.69 7.74 -7.04
C TYR A 806 -6.42 8.62 -5.83
N MET A 807 -5.40 8.21 -5.05
CA MET A 807 -5.03 8.73 -3.73
C MET A 807 -6.00 8.29 -2.61
N HIS A 808 -5.58 8.49 -1.35
CA HIS A 808 -6.38 8.16 -0.17
C HIS A 808 -7.72 8.90 -0.11
N ASN A 809 -7.84 10.03 -0.80
CA ASN A 809 -9.05 10.84 -0.89
C ASN A 809 -9.78 10.73 -2.25
N GLY A 810 -9.27 9.92 -3.19
CA GLY A 810 -9.84 9.75 -4.52
C GLY A 810 -9.95 11.05 -5.33
N SER A 811 -8.99 11.97 -5.19
CA SER A 811 -9.03 13.32 -5.77
C SER A 811 -8.67 13.40 -7.25
N MET A 812 -8.26 12.29 -7.87
CA MET A 812 -7.82 12.21 -9.27
C MET A 812 -8.56 11.11 -10.00
N LYS A 813 -9.05 11.36 -11.22
CA LYS A 813 -9.92 10.42 -11.95
C LYS A 813 -9.17 9.40 -12.81
N ASN A 814 -7.94 9.68 -13.21
CA ASN A 814 -7.16 8.82 -14.11
C ASN A 814 -5.67 8.83 -13.77
N LEU A 815 -4.91 7.88 -14.32
CA LEU A 815 -3.45 7.77 -14.11
C LEU A 815 -2.70 8.99 -14.65
N THR A 816 -3.24 9.65 -15.68
CA THR A 816 -2.64 10.88 -16.22
C THR A 816 -2.60 11.99 -15.16
N GLU A 817 -3.69 12.20 -14.43
CA GLU A 817 -3.75 13.19 -13.34
C GLU A 817 -2.80 12.84 -12.18
N VAL A 818 -2.63 11.55 -11.88
CA VAL A 818 -1.66 11.06 -10.89
C VAL A 818 -0.24 11.41 -11.31
N VAL A 819 0.16 11.08 -12.54
CA VAL A 819 1.50 11.40 -13.04
C VAL A 819 1.69 12.92 -13.16
N GLN A 820 0.65 13.67 -13.53
CA GLN A 820 0.66 15.14 -13.54
C GLN A 820 0.89 15.73 -12.16
N PHE A 821 0.33 15.15 -11.10
CA PHE A 821 0.59 15.54 -9.71
C PHE A 821 2.08 15.43 -9.38
N TYR A 822 2.68 14.25 -9.58
CA TYR A 822 4.12 14.10 -9.34
C TYR A 822 4.98 14.97 -10.27
N THR A 823 4.50 15.24 -11.49
CA THR A 823 5.19 16.13 -12.45
C THR A 823 5.31 17.56 -11.94
N ARG A 824 4.22 18.11 -11.41
CA ARG A 824 4.20 19.49 -10.85
C ARG A 824 4.74 19.58 -9.42
N GLY A 825 4.89 18.45 -8.74
CA GLY A 825 5.27 18.37 -7.33
C GLY A 825 4.04 18.41 -6.41
N SER A 826 4.29 18.38 -5.10
CA SER A 826 3.24 18.38 -4.10
C SER A 826 2.28 19.57 -4.23
N ASP A 827 0.96 19.30 -4.22
CA ASP A 827 -0.07 20.36 -4.29
C ASP A 827 -0.07 21.25 -3.03
N PHE A 828 0.38 20.73 -1.89
CA PHE A 828 0.37 21.43 -0.60
C PHE A 828 1.75 21.41 0.10
N GLU A 829 2.83 21.64 -0.64
CA GLU A 829 4.21 21.62 -0.10
C GLU A 829 4.36 22.46 1.17
N HIS A 830 3.98 23.74 1.12
CA HIS A 830 4.12 24.69 2.22
C HIS A 830 3.37 24.28 3.48
N ALA A 831 2.15 23.73 3.32
CA ALA A 831 1.34 23.28 4.45
C ALA A 831 1.87 21.99 5.08
N ASN A 832 2.67 21.21 4.33
CA ASN A 832 3.18 19.91 4.75
C ASN A 832 4.70 19.92 5.04
N LEU A 833 5.39 21.06 4.97
CA LEU A 833 6.86 21.17 5.12
C LEU A 833 7.46 20.39 6.30
N GLN A 834 6.71 20.22 7.39
CA GLN A 834 7.16 19.49 8.57
C GLN A 834 7.31 17.98 8.35
N ASP A 835 6.53 17.38 7.45
CA ASP A 835 6.44 15.93 7.28
C ASP A 835 6.56 15.50 5.81
N LEU A 836 6.64 16.46 4.87
CA LEU A 836 6.68 16.20 3.43
C LEU A 836 7.95 15.44 3.02
N ASP A 837 7.75 14.39 2.23
CA ASP A 837 8.82 13.64 1.59
C ASP A 837 9.62 14.52 0.60
N THR A 838 10.93 14.33 0.52
CA THR A 838 11.79 15.15 -0.36
C THR A 838 11.73 14.74 -1.83
N ASP A 839 11.28 13.52 -2.13
CA ASP A 839 11.23 13.00 -3.50
C ASP A 839 10.01 13.47 -4.29
N VAL A 840 9.10 14.25 -3.69
CA VAL A 840 7.91 14.84 -4.36
C VAL A 840 8.07 16.32 -4.75
N SER A 841 9.30 16.74 -5.04
CA SER A 841 9.66 18.11 -5.46
C SER A 841 9.36 18.44 -6.94
N GLY A 842 8.66 17.54 -7.64
CA GLY A 842 8.33 17.68 -9.06
C GLY A 842 9.25 16.87 -9.97
N ILE A 843 8.83 16.65 -11.22
CA ILE A 843 9.61 15.94 -12.24
C ILE A 843 9.82 16.90 -13.41
N PRO A 844 10.90 17.71 -13.41
CA PRO A 844 11.14 18.72 -14.44
C PRO A 844 11.07 18.16 -15.87
N LEU A 845 11.57 16.94 -16.10
CA LEU A 845 11.52 16.25 -17.39
C LEU A 845 10.09 16.10 -17.95
N LEU A 846 9.08 16.04 -17.10
CA LEU A 846 7.69 15.82 -17.50
C LEU A 846 6.87 17.13 -17.60
N GLN A 847 7.39 18.25 -17.10
CA GLN A 847 6.64 19.52 -17.05
C GLN A 847 6.39 20.06 -18.46
N GLY A 848 5.12 20.14 -18.88
CA GLY A 848 4.73 20.45 -20.26
C GLY A 848 4.97 19.32 -21.28
N HIS A 849 5.50 18.17 -20.86
CA HIS A 849 5.86 17.04 -21.75
C HIS A 849 4.85 15.88 -21.67
N HIS A 850 3.68 16.09 -22.28
CA HIS A 850 2.58 15.11 -22.36
C HIS A 850 2.99 13.69 -22.84
N LEU A 851 3.90 13.55 -23.80
CA LEU A 851 4.36 12.24 -24.28
C LEU A 851 5.17 11.46 -23.22
N GLY A 852 5.92 12.16 -22.37
CA GLY A 852 6.64 11.54 -21.26
C GLY A 852 5.66 11.02 -20.21
N ILE A 853 4.65 11.82 -19.88
CA ILE A 853 3.56 11.44 -18.97
C ILE A 853 2.84 10.21 -19.51
N ALA A 854 2.47 10.21 -20.79
CA ALA A 854 1.82 9.07 -21.45
C ALA A 854 2.68 7.80 -21.41
N SER A 855 4.01 7.92 -21.53
CA SER A 855 4.91 6.76 -21.42
C SER A 855 4.86 6.13 -20.02
N VAL A 856 4.84 6.96 -18.96
CA VAL A 856 4.72 6.47 -17.57
C VAL A 856 3.36 5.83 -17.33
N VAL A 857 2.28 6.46 -17.81
CA VAL A 857 0.93 5.88 -17.74
C VAL A 857 0.87 4.52 -18.44
N GLU A 858 1.42 4.41 -19.64
CA GLU A 858 1.47 3.15 -20.38
C GLU A 858 2.25 2.07 -19.61
N PHE A 859 3.34 2.42 -18.92
CA PHE A 859 4.03 1.49 -18.03
C PHE A 859 3.12 0.99 -16.88
N LEU A 860 2.38 1.90 -16.23
CA LEU A 860 1.47 1.53 -15.13
C LEU A 860 0.34 0.60 -15.61
N GLU A 861 -0.14 0.76 -16.84
CA GLU A 861 -1.12 -0.15 -17.47
C GLU A 861 -0.54 -1.56 -17.70
N HIS A 862 0.78 -1.68 -17.92
CA HIS A 862 1.46 -2.98 -18.01
C HIS A 862 1.64 -3.68 -16.65
N LEU A 863 1.20 -3.06 -15.55
CA LEU A 863 1.07 -3.68 -14.23
C LEU A 863 -0.32 -4.29 -14.00
N THR A 864 -1.20 -4.32 -15.01
CA THR A 864 -2.52 -4.95 -14.93
C THR A 864 -2.46 -6.43 -15.30
N ASP A 865 -2.90 -7.29 -14.39
CA ASP A 865 -2.99 -8.72 -14.61
C ASP A 865 -4.25 -9.05 -15.44
N PRO A 866 -4.12 -9.73 -16.59
CA PRO A 866 -5.28 -10.10 -17.40
C PRO A 866 -6.32 -10.92 -16.63
N ARG A 867 -5.93 -11.73 -15.64
CA ARG A 867 -6.88 -12.47 -14.81
C ARG A 867 -7.74 -11.55 -13.97
N VAL A 868 -7.18 -10.46 -13.45
CA VAL A 868 -7.95 -9.44 -12.71
C VAL A 868 -8.90 -8.71 -13.66
N LYS A 869 -8.38 -8.23 -14.80
CA LYS A 869 -9.18 -7.52 -15.80
C LYS A 869 -10.40 -8.31 -16.27
N TYR A 870 -10.23 -9.62 -16.47
CA TYR A 870 -11.29 -10.54 -16.91
C TYR A 870 -11.93 -11.33 -15.76
N GLN A 871 -11.64 -11.01 -14.49
CA GLN A 871 -12.24 -11.66 -13.31
C GLN A 871 -12.09 -13.20 -13.32
N LYS A 872 -10.96 -13.70 -13.86
CA LYS A 872 -10.62 -15.13 -13.87
C LYS A 872 -10.15 -15.56 -12.49
N ALA A 873 -10.26 -16.86 -12.19
CA ALA A 873 -9.75 -17.40 -10.94
C ALA A 873 -8.30 -16.96 -10.67
N PRO A 874 -7.97 -16.55 -9.42
CA PRO A 874 -8.81 -16.61 -8.21
C PRO A 874 -9.77 -15.42 -8.01
N PHE A 875 -9.90 -14.51 -8.97
CA PHE A 875 -10.71 -13.28 -8.89
C PHE A 875 -12.18 -13.46 -9.32
N ASP A 876 -12.62 -14.69 -9.58
CA ASP A 876 -14.02 -15.01 -9.86
C ASP A 876 -14.88 -14.85 -8.60
N HIS A 877 -16.18 -14.55 -8.76
CA HIS A 877 -17.02 -14.16 -7.63
C HIS A 877 -18.53 -14.44 -7.81
N PRO A 878 -19.29 -14.54 -6.70
CA PRO A 878 -20.76 -14.52 -6.73
C PRO A 878 -21.36 -13.21 -7.29
N GLU A 879 -22.64 -13.24 -7.65
CA GLU A 879 -23.43 -12.06 -8.02
C GLU A 879 -23.41 -11.04 -6.86
N LEU A 880 -23.40 -9.75 -7.17
CA LEU A 880 -23.51 -8.68 -6.18
C LEU A 880 -24.51 -7.62 -6.65
N ILE A 881 -25.42 -7.22 -5.75
CA ILE A 881 -26.36 -6.13 -6.00
C ILE A 881 -25.82 -4.88 -5.31
N LEU A 882 -25.33 -3.94 -6.11
CA LEU A 882 -24.72 -2.70 -5.64
C LEU A 882 -25.76 -1.59 -5.57
N VAL A 883 -25.62 -0.73 -4.57
CA VAL A 883 -26.34 0.55 -4.52
C VAL A 883 -25.52 1.62 -5.23
N ASN A 884 -26.15 2.38 -6.13
CA ASN A 884 -25.53 3.47 -6.86
C ASN A 884 -26.29 4.79 -6.61
N GLY A 885 -26.28 5.23 -5.35
CA GLY A 885 -27.09 6.36 -4.88
C GLY A 885 -28.58 6.05 -4.82
N HIS A 886 -29.40 7.10 -4.82
CA HIS A 886 -30.87 7.01 -4.79
C HIS A 886 -31.53 7.80 -5.95
N GLU A 887 -32.77 7.45 -6.28
CA GLU A 887 -33.55 8.05 -7.37
C GLU A 887 -34.51 9.13 -6.89
N SER A 888 -35.22 8.87 -5.79
CA SER A 888 -36.19 9.78 -5.20
C SER A 888 -36.18 9.65 -3.67
N VAL A 889 -36.83 10.61 -2.99
CA VAL A 889 -37.17 10.52 -1.57
C VAL A 889 -38.67 10.33 -1.46
N GLU A 890 -39.08 9.16 -0.98
CA GLU A 890 -40.48 8.77 -0.82
C GLU A 890 -40.68 8.15 0.55
N TRP A 891 -41.83 8.42 1.18
CA TRP A 891 -42.18 7.87 2.51
C TRP A 891 -41.11 8.11 3.59
N ASN A 892 -40.42 9.26 3.53
CA ASN A 892 -39.32 9.62 4.42
C ASN A 892 -38.15 8.61 4.38
N SER A 893 -37.90 8.06 3.19
CA SER A 893 -36.77 7.17 2.86
C SER A 893 -36.23 7.51 1.47
N ALA A 894 -34.90 7.50 1.33
CA ALA A 894 -34.26 7.55 0.03
C ALA A 894 -34.38 6.18 -0.66
N LEU A 895 -34.90 6.15 -1.89
CA LEU A 895 -35.06 4.90 -2.66
C LEU A 895 -33.78 4.60 -3.44
N ASP A 896 -33.05 3.58 -3.00
CA ASP A 896 -31.79 3.12 -3.61
C ASP A 896 -31.95 2.77 -5.09
N VAL A 897 -30.99 3.23 -5.90
CA VAL A 897 -30.78 2.73 -7.27
C VAL A 897 -29.93 1.48 -7.19
N LEU A 898 -30.47 0.35 -7.65
CA LEU A 898 -29.78 -0.93 -7.59
C LEU A 898 -29.20 -1.29 -8.97
N VAL A 899 -27.96 -1.74 -8.99
CA VAL A 899 -27.28 -2.27 -10.18
C VAL A 899 -26.70 -3.66 -9.88
N VAL A 900 -26.68 -4.54 -10.87
CA VAL A 900 -26.21 -5.92 -10.71
C VAL A 900 -24.84 -6.11 -11.34
N LEU A 901 -23.89 -6.56 -10.52
CA LEU A 901 -22.68 -7.24 -10.94
C LEU A 901 -22.99 -8.75 -11.04
N PRO A 902 -23.00 -9.34 -12.24
CA PRO A 902 -23.32 -10.76 -12.41
C PRO A 902 -22.28 -11.66 -11.75
N GLU A 903 -22.66 -12.90 -11.42
CA GLU A 903 -21.70 -13.91 -10.98
C GLU A 903 -20.71 -14.27 -12.09
N THR A 904 -19.44 -14.45 -11.73
CA THR A 904 -18.37 -14.83 -12.64
C THR A 904 -17.78 -16.18 -12.22
N GLY A 905 -17.54 -17.08 -13.18
CA GLY A 905 -16.86 -18.36 -12.93
C GLY A 905 -15.35 -18.27 -13.13
N ARG A 906 -14.64 -19.37 -12.84
CA ARG A 906 -13.18 -19.45 -12.95
C ARG A 906 -12.58 -19.01 -14.30
N ASP A 907 -13.35 -19.14 -15.39
CA ASP A 907 -12.92 -18.81 -16.75
C ASP A 907 -12.98 -17.31 -17.05
N GLY A 908 -13.58 -16.52 -16.15
CA GLY A 908 -13.71 -15.08 -16.25
C GLY A 908 -15.01 -14.61 -16.92
N GLY A 909 -15.12 -13.29 -17.03
CA GLY A 909 -16.27 -12.58 -17.60
C GLY A 909 -15.84 -11.44 -18.53
N ALA A 910 -16.72 -10.45 -18.66
CA ALA A 910 -16.42 -9.21 -19.39
C ALA A 910 -15.25 -8.46 -18.72
N PRO A 911 -14.47 -7.65 -19.47
CA PRO A 911 -13.44 -6.83 -18.87
C PRO A 911 -14.04 -5.80 -17.90
N LEU A 912 -13.40 -5.60 -16.75
CA LEU A 912 -13.73 -4.54 -15.81
C LEU A 912 -13.53 -3.16 -16.44
N GLN A 913 -14.38 -2.20 -16.04
CA GLN A 913 -14.24 -0.79 -16.45
C GLN A 913 -13.17 -0.10 -15.61
N THR A 914 -12.54 0.92 -16.19
CA THR A 914 -11.81 1.92 -15.41
C THR A 914 -12.80 2.91 -14.77
N PHE A 915 -12.35 3.65 -13.74
CA PHE A 915 -13.17 4.73 -13.18
C PHE A 915 -13.47 5.82 -14.21
N GLU A 916 -12.52 6.15 -15.08
CA GLU A 916 -12.71 7.15 -16.14
C GLU A 916 -13.77 6.72 -17.16
N ASP A 917 -13.81 5.44 -17.51
CA ASP A 917 -14.88 4.88 -18.35
C ASP A 917 -16.24 5.00 -17.67
N ALA A 918 -16.33 4.63 -16.38
CA ALA A 918 -17.56 4.76 -15.61
C ALA A 918 -18.02 6.21 -15.47
N LEU A 919 -17.08 7.14 -15.32
CA LEU A 919 -17.35 8.57 -15.20
C LEU A 919 -17.84 9.19 -16.52
N THR A 920 -17.39 8.67 -17.66
CA THR A 920 -17.73 9.20 -18.99
C THR A 920 -18.97 8.53 -19.58
N ASN A 921 -19.10 7.22 -19.42
CA ASN A 921 -20.08 6.38 -20.10
C ASN A 921 -21.14 5.81 -19.15
N GLY A 922 -20.99 6.00 -17.83
CA GLY A 922 -21.77 5.31 -16.82
C GLY A 922 -21.26 3.90 -16.54
N LEU A 923 -21.78 3.31 -15.46
CA LEU A 923 -21.46 1.93 -15.08
C LEU A 923 -22.04 0.95 -16.12
N ASN A 924 -21.21 0.04 -16.60
CA ASN A 924 -21.62 -1.09 -17.44
C ASN A 924 -22.21 -2.23 -16.59
N LEU A 925 -23.24 -1.88 -15.80
CA LEU A 925 -23.96 -2.80 -14.93
C LEU A 925 -25.45 -2.68 -15.20
N VAL A 926 -26.18 -3.76 -14.98
CA VAL A 926 -27.63 -3.80 -15.25
C VAL A 926 -28.37 -3.10 -14.11
N LYS A 927 -29.02 -1.96 -14.38
CA LYS A 927 -29.93 -1.31 -13.43
C LYS A 927 -31.16 -2.17 -13.22
N LEU A 928 -31.48 -2.50 -11.96
CA LEU A 928 -32.73 -3.16 -11.61
C LEU A 928 -33.88 -2.15 -11.61
N PRO A 929 -35.11 -2.57 -11.91
CA PRO A 929 -36.29 -1.73 -11.76
C PRO A 929 -36.39 -1.24 -10.31
N THR A 930 -36.57 0.07 -10.14
CA THR A 930 -36.89 0.65 -8.83
C THR A 930 -38.20 0.03 -8.36
N PRO A 931 -38.30 -0.47 -7.11
CA PRO A 931 -39.55 -1.04 -6.61
C PRO A 931 -40.69 -0.02 -6.76
N GLU A 932 -41.75 -0.38 -7.50
CA GLU A 932 -42.99 0.39 -7.46
C GLU A 932 -43.53 0.39 -6.02
N LYS A 933 -44.21 1.48 -5.64
CA LYS A 933 -44.90 1.68 -4.35
C LYS A 933 -45.22 0.37 -3.64
N PRO A 934 -44.81 0.17 -2.37
CA PRO A 934 -45.31 -0.93 -1.58
C PRO A 934 -46.84 -0.86 -1.59
N VAL A 935 -47.47 -1.77 -2.34
CA VAL A 935 -48.88 -2.07 -2.12
C VAL A 935 -48.89 -2.59 -0.69
N SER A 936 -49.61 -1.89 0.20
CA SER A 936 -49.80 -2.33 1.59
C SER A 936 -49.95 -3.84 1.60
N PRO A 937 -49.16 -4.61 2.37
CA PRO A 937 -49.29 -6.05 2.36
C PRO A 937 -50.72 -6.39 2.77
N ALA A 938 -51.57 -6.75 1.80
CA ALA A 938 -52.64 -7.67 2.09
C ALA A 938 -51.92 -8.90 2.62
N ALA A 939 -52.12 -9.17 3.90
CA ALA A 939 -51.46 -10.24 4.64
C ALA A 939 -51.24 -11.45 3.74
N ALA A 940 -49.99 -11.64 3.29
CA ALA A 940 -49.57 -12.88 2.66
C ALA A 940 -49.54 -13.93 3.78
N ALA A 941 -50.71 -14.52 4.02
CA ALA A 941 -50.83 -15.70 4.83
C ALA A 941 -50.08 -16.83 4.11
N GLY A 942 -48.86 -17.12 4.57
CA GLY A 942 -48.25 -18.43 4.34
C GLY A 942 -49.16 -19.51 4.93
N PRO A 943 -49.14 -20.74 4.37
CA PRO A 943 -50.04 -21.81 4.80
C PRO A 943 -49.81 -22.11 6.28
N ALA A 944 -50.85 -21.93 7.09
CA ALA A 944 -50.82 -22.17 8.52
C ALA A 944 -50.50 -23.65 8.80
N TYR A 945 -49.38 -23.88 9.49
CA TYR A 945 -49.06 -25.16 10.11
C TYR A 945 -50.11 -25.44 11.20
N LYS A 946 -51.04 -26.37 10.95
CA LYS A 946 -52.03 -26.81 11.95
C LYS A 946 -51.39 -27.79 12.93
N GLY A 947 -50.83 -27.27 14.02
CA GLY A 947 -50.67 -28.02 15.27
C GLY A 947 -52.03 -28.22 15.96
N PRO A 948 -52.18 -29.25 16.82
CA PRO A 948 -53.48 -29.68 17.32
C PRO A 948 -54.11 -28.63 18.23
N ALA A 949 -55.41 -28.41 18.03
CA ALA A 949 -56.21 -27.39 18.67
C ALA A 949 -56.29 -27.56 20.20
N SER A 950 -55.87 -26.55 20.95
CA SER A 950 -56.31 -26.32 22.32
C SER A 950 -57.40 -25.24 22.32
N VAL A 951 -58.61 -25.65 22.69
CA VAL A 951 -59.80 -24.82 22.84
C VAL A 951 -59.59 -23.83 24.00
N SER A 952 -59.72 -22.53 23.74
CA SER A 952 -59.84 -21.51 24.78
C SER A 952 -61.31 -21.15 24.99
N ALA A 953 -61.85 -21.41 26.18
CA ALA A 953 -63.03 -20.74 26.67
C ALA A 953 -62.59 -19.59 27.60
N ALA A 954 -62.99 -18.37 27.28
CA ALA A 954 -62.87 -17.20 28.15
C ALA A 954 -64.25 -16.92 28.76
N ASP A 955 -64.29 -16.59 30.06
CA ASP A 955 -65.50 -16.13 30.72
C ASP A 955 -65.63 -14.60 30.70
N ALA A 956 -66.87 -14.15 30.76
CA ALA A 956 -67.26 -12.76 30.70
C ALA A 956 -67.01 -12.11 32.05
N ASN A 957 -65.85 -11.46 32.23
CA ASN A 957 -65.67 -10.25 33.06
C ASN A 957 -64.26 -9.63 33.02
N GLY A 958 -63.51 -9.80 31.92
CA GLY A 958 -62.46 -8.84 31.49
C GLY A 958 -61.53 -8.28 32.58
N LYS A 959 -60.85 -9.14 33.36
CA LYS A 959 -59.84 -8.68 34.31
C LYS A 959 -58.59 -9.59 34.30
N ALA A 960 -57.45 -9.00 33.95
CA ALA A 960 -56.15 -9.65 34.02
C ALA A 960 -55.78 -9.93 35.48
N VAL A 961 -55.40 -11.17 35.78
CA VAL A 961 -54.83 -11.58 37.07
C VAL A 961 -53.40 -12.04 36.84
N VAL A 962 -52.46 -11.24 37.32
CA VAL A 962 -51.06 -11.64 37.50
C VAL A 962 -51.00 -12.63 38.66
N ARG A 963 -50.50 -13.85 38.43
CA ARG A 963 -50.05 -14.75 39.50
C ARG A 963 -48.62 -15.19 39.24
N SER A 964 -47.75 -14.75 40.14
CA SER A 964 -46.42 -15.27 40.38
C SER A 964 -46.49 -16.74 40.80
N ALA A 965 -45.74 -17.61 40.12
CA ALA A 965 -45.55 -18.99 40.53
C ALA A 965 -44.05 -19.25 40.77
N LYS A 966 -43.72 -19.37 42.05
CA LYS A 966 -42.49 -20.00 42.53
C LYS A 966 -42.46 -21.45 42.04
N VAL A 967 -41.37 -21.86 41.40
CA VAL A 967 -41.08 -23.28 41.15
C VAL A 967 -40.18 -23.79 42.27
N GLN A 968 -40.64 -24.83 42.96
CA GLN A 968 -39.83 -25.56 43.92
C GLN A 968 -40.14 -27.06 43.83
N ILE A 969 -39.06 -27.85 43.93
CA ILE A 969 -38.94 -29.30 44.26
C ILE A 969 -39.37 -30.27 43.13
N SER A 970 -38.65 -31.35 42.77
CA SER A 970 -37.81 -32.23 43.57
C SER A 970 -36.85 -33.14 42.77
N ARG A 971 -35.76 -33.56 43.45
CA ARG A 971 -34.81 -34.62 43.07
C ARG A 971 -35.32 -36.00 43.49
N GLY A 972 -35.00 -37.05 42.73
CA GLY A 972 -34.71 -38.40 43.25
C GLY A 972 -35.48 -39.58 42.63
N PRO A 973 -34.95 -40.83 42.74
CA PRO A 973 -34.51 -41.63 41.59
C PRO A 973 -35.06 -43.08 41.55
N LYS A 974 -34.85 -43.81 40.43
CA LYS A 974 -34.26 -45.19 40.36
C LYS A 974 -34.38 -45.89 38.99
N SER A 975 -33.36 -46.72 38.75
CA SER A 975 -32.94 -47.64 37.68
C SER A 975 -33.89 -48.77 37.22
N PHE A 976 -33.74 -49.28 35.99
CA PHE A 976 -33.21 -50.64 35.66
C PHE A 976 -33.07 -50.91 34.13
N GLU A 977 -32.01 -51.64 33.78
CA GLU A 977 -31.57 -52.32 32.52
C GLU A 977 -32.61 -53.31 31.93
N ALA A 978 -32.55 -53.96 30.74
CA ALA A 978 -31.68 -54.09 29.56
C ALA A 978 -32.46 -54.91 28.48
N ASN A 979 -32.04 -54.84 27.20
CA ASN A 979 -31.84 -55.97 26.23
C ASN A 979 -32.02 -55.55 24.74
N GLY A 980 -30.97 -55.72 23.93
CA GLY A 980 -31.04 -55.97 22.47
C GLY A 980 -31.22 -57.49 22.20
N PRO A 981 -30.86 -58.06 21.01
CA PRO A 981 -30.29 -57.49 19.77
C PRO A 981 -30.85 -58.11 18.43
N LYS A 982 -30.14 -57.86 17.31
CA LYS A 982 -30.08 -58.55 15.96
C LYS A 982 -30.70 -57.75 14.80
N VAL A 983 -29.93 -57.19 13.85
CA VAL A 983 -29.12 -57.75 12.73
C VAL A 983 -29.96 -58.45 11.64
N ALA A 984 -30.05 -57.83 10.45
CA ALA A 984 -29.91 -58.47 9.12
C ALA A 984 -29.98 -57.44 7.96
N ALA A 985 -28.93 -57.39 7.14
CA ALA A 985 -29.01 -57.14 5.68
C ALA A 985 -29.15 -58.53 4.99
N PRO A 986 -29.50 -58.73 3.68
CA PRO A 986 -28.96 -58.01 2.51
C PRO A 986 -29.87 -57.90 1.24
N ALA A 987 -29.30 -57.28 0.18
CA ALA A 987 -29.59 -57.40 -1.27
C ALA A 987 -30.97 -56.91 -1.78
N GLY A 988 -31.14 -56.32 -2.97
CA GLY A 988 -30.25 -56.00 -4.10
C GLY A 988 -31.09 -55.43 -5.25
N THR A 989 -30.42 -54.78 -6.20
CA THR A 989 -30.78 -54.55 -7.62
C THR A 989 -32.14 -53.93 -7.99
N GLY A 990 -32.11 -52.84 -8.76
CA GLY A 990 -33.24 -52.43 -9.59
C GLY A 990 -33.19 -50.98 -10.05
N VAL A 991 -32.56 -50.73 -11.19
CA VAL A 991 -32.65 -49.47 -11.96
C VAL A 991 -34.00 -49.43 -12.71
N VAL A 992 -34.46 -48.22 -12.99
CA VAL A 992 -35.43 -47.75 -14.03
C VAL A 992 -36.78 -47.26 -13.50
N GLY A 993 -37.00 -45.94 -13.62
CA GLY A 993 -38.20 -45.41 -14.27
C GLY A 993 -39.04 -44.39 -13.49
N GLY A 994 -38.87 -43.10 -13.83
CA GLY A 994 -39.97 -42.17 -14.11
C GLY A 994 -40.53 -41.31 -12.98
N THR A 995 -40.38 -39.98 -13.15
CA THR A 995 -41.30 -38.86 -12.79
C THR A 995 -41.73 -38.78 -11.31
N ASP A 996 -41.47 -37.75 -10.52
CA ASP A 996 -41.35 -36.29 -10.71
C ASP A 996 -40.30 -35.72 -9.73
#